data_AF-A0A1A2ZF14-F1
#
_entry.id   AF-A0A1A2ZF14-F1
#
_cell.length_a   1.000
_cell.length_b   1.000
_cell.length_c   1.000
_cell.angle_alpha   90.00
_cell.angle_beta   90.00
_cell.angle_gamma   90.00
#
_symmetry.space_group_name_H-M   'P 1'
#
loop_
_entity.id
_entity.type
_entity.pdbx_description
1 polymer ?
#
loop_
_entity_poly.entity_id
_entity_poly.type
_entity_poly.pdbx_seq_one_letter_code
_entity_poly.pdbx_strand_id
1 'polypeptide(L)'
;MGTLRQVIRWVVSGVGLLLVGYLAALALVPSILDALPDWLRWFGRPGSMPTLAIVIAVLIAACVLSFRSSTSHRVVGVSFTVIAVLVAMGAVLGLSSYWGCHDPNHPAFFTPLMATAQLVKGSTSDFSLSGRTCPSPTPVGLELARIVALAAIFTGLGGIAVGAFRSQVDRLRANLAEHVAAIVGIDDDSQSMISAVARTLDRRTTLVVITNAGDDRVQRARRQGARVVLVDFNRPATLVSLRLWRHLSRLYLVARDPATNLLWLDQISRRLAELDHKQRLPLIVRIDDPWLAKAWRAQQFGGSDTRWAADVVGKYEVTAGRLLDGIIATGRTKRVFVCGTSQLTLAICADLTRRALERDFFTPPGASPLPALTLVERDAEEYVRDHEFYRQQAGFLSEGPTIDAVPEAPTVPMMLRLLGDAEPAASAVILVDTLAATIGTRLAARFPDMPVFVSDLNTNIADDAIQVVGSLQSYSLVLDTREGLIQDAWERAARLIHERYVATIDPQAPRSPAAMPWDELSEFYRGSNRRQVRNALWMVEQIAGHTWNTWGTPPAQLSGRDMADSPPLEQLALMGFDHPSAMSMARAEHEDWCRYYRRNGWKYGPNRDDSRKIHDKLVDWSVVESKPELLTAAVRSLAATLWSLRQLGYRSRPLWQSFTRSGTVTAEQRSTPWTWTSDSGHTMRADAGDWAVQDDGKVWSVRDDIFRDTYEPAGDGRWRRKGRVLARPAQAGETVNTLEGAATAAEGDWIVRGSNGEQWPVPGEEFARRYTEVPDAPAPK
;
A
#
# COMPACT_ATOMS: atom_id res chain seq x y z
N MET A 1 -19.38 21.99 4.02
CA MET A 1 -20.29 21.09 3.26
C MET A 1 -20.95 19.98 4.10
N GLY A 2 -20.38 19.52 5.22
CA GLY A 2 -20.98 18.47 6.07
C GLY A 2 -22.25 18.90 6.82
N THR A 3 -22.28 20.14 7.32
CA THR A 3 -23.39 20.72 8.08
C THR A 3 -24.67 20.84 7.26
N LEU A 4 -24.60 21.32 6.02
CA LEU A 4 -25.78 21.48 5.15
C LEU A 4 -26.46 20.13 4.83
N ARG A 5 -25.69 19.06 4.58
CA ARG A 5 -26.25 17.72 4.32
C ARG A 5 -26.91 17.12 5.55
N GLN A 6 -26.36 17.37 6.74
CA GLN A 6 -26.91 16.90 8.00
C GLN A 6 -28.22 17.64 8.33
N VAL A 7 -28.28 18.95 8.09
CA VAL A 7 -29.50 19.75 8.23
C VAL A 7 -30.58 19.27 7.26
N ILE A 8 -30.26 19.07 5.97
CA ILE A 8 -31.22 18.56 4.98
C ILE A 8 -31.78 17.19 5.42
N ARG A 9 -30.93 16.28 5.94
CA ARG A 9 -31.39 14.99 6.45
C ARG A 9 -32.39 15.15 7.60
N TRP A 10 -32.06 15.95 8.61
CA TRP A 10 -32.94 16.18 9.76
C TRP A 10 -34.26 16.82 9.34
N VAL A 11 -34.22 17.78 8.41
CA VAL A 11 -35.41 18.42 7.85
C VAL A 11 -36.27 17.39 7.12
N VAL A 12 -35.71 16.61 6.18
CA VAL A 12 -36.49 15.63 5.41
C VAL A 12 -37.05 14.52 6.29
N SER A 13 -36.28 14.00 7.25
CA SER A 13 -36.78 13.01 8.20
C SER A 13 -37.85 13.59 9.15
N GLY A 14 -37.70 14.84 9.59
CA GLY A 14 -38.69 15.55 10.40
C GLY A 14 -39.99 15.79 9.63
N VAL A 15 -39.90 16.21 8.37
CA VAL A 15 -41.07 16.35 7.47
C VAL A 15 -41.75 15.00 7.28
N GLY A 16 -41.00 13.92 7.04
CA GLY A 16 -41.57 12.57 6.94
C GLY A 16 -42.36 12.16 8.19
N LEU A 17 -41.81 12.41 9.39
CA LEU A 17 -42.48 12.09 10.65
C LEU A 17 -43.74 12.95 10.89
N LEU A 18 -43.69 14.23 10.53
CA LEU A 18 -44.85 15.14 10.57
C LEU A 18 -45.96 14.67 9.62
N LEU A 19 -45.61 14.23 8.42
CA LEU A 19 -46.59 13.71 7.44
C LEU A 19 -47.27 12.43 7.94
N VAL A 20 -46.51 11.51 8.54
CA VAL A 20 -47.06 10.30 9.16
C VAL A 20 -47.97 10.65 10.33
N GLY A 21 -47.54 11.56 11.21
CA GLY A 21 -48.35 12.04 12.33
C GLY A 21 -49.63 12.73 11.88
N TYR A 22 -49.55 13.54 10.81
CA TYR A 22 -50.71 14.20 10.19
C TYR A 22 -51.72 13.17 9.64
N LEU A 23 -51.26 12.16 8.88
CA LEU A 23 -52.14 11.11 8.37
C LEU A 23 -52.76 10.26 9.50
N ALA A 24 -52.02 10.01 10.57
CA ALA A 24 -52.55 9.33 11.76
C ALA A 24 -53.63 10.17 12.47
N ALA A 25 -53.39 11.47 12.63
CA ALA A 25 -54.37 12.40 13.22
C ALA A 25 -55.64 12.50 12.37
N LEU A 26 -55.50 12.58 11.04
CA LEU A 26 -56.62 12.56 10.10
C LEU A 26 -57.44 11.27 10.17
N ALA A 27 -56.77 10.14 10.37
CA ALA A 27 -57.45 8.86 10.50
C ALA A 27 -58.27 8.75 11.80
N LEU A 28 -57.79 9.37 12.89
CA LEU A 28 -58.50 9.45 14.17
C LEU A 28 -59.62 10.49 14.18
N VAL A 29 -59.39 11.64 13.55
CA VAL A 29 -60.30 12.80 13.56
C VAL A 29 -60.43 13.35 12.14
N PRO A 30 -61.32 12.78 11.31
CA PRO A 30 -61.48 13.20 9.91
C PRO A 30 -61.91 14.67 9.74
N SER A 31 -62.57 15.26 10.75
CA SER A 31 -63.03 16.66 10.74
C SER A 31 -61.90 17.69 10.72
N ILE A 32 -60.65 17.28 10.93
CA ILE A 32 -59.47 18.14 10.71
C ILE A 32 -59.43 18.65 9.26
N LEU A 33 -59.92 17.89 8.28
CA LEU A 33 -59.97 18.34 6.88
C LEU A 33 -60.95 19.50 6.67
N ASP A 34 -62.01 19.59 7.47
CA ASP A 34 -63.02 20.63 7.32
C ASP A 34 -62.49 22.00 7.75
N ALA A 35 -61.54 22.01 8.69
CA ALA A 35 -60.84 23.19 9.17
C ALA A 35 -59.75 23.72 8.21
N LEU A 36 -59.39 22.96 7.16
CA LEU A 36 -58.38 23.37 6.19
C LEU A 36 -58.97 24.23 5.06
N PRO A 37 -58.19 25.18 4.51
CA PRO A 37 -58.55 25.92 3.30
C PRO A 37 -58.83 24.98 2.12
N ASP A 38 -59.77 25.34 1.24
CA ASP A 38 -60.23 24.49 0.13
C ASP A 38 -59.11 23.94 -0.76
N TRP A 39 -58.06 24.73 -1.00
CA TRP A 39 -56.91 24.36 -1.81
C TRP A 39 -55.97 23.34 -1.13
N LEU A 40 -56.08 23.11 0.18
CA LEU A 40 -55.31 22.11 0.94
C LEU A 40 -56.11 20.86 1.27
N ARG A 41 -57.44 20.89 1.15
CA ARG A 41 -58.30 19.76 1.54
C ARG A 41 -58.02 18.49 0.76
N TRP A 42 -57.39 18.56 -0.42
CA TRP A 42 -56.99 17.36 -1.18
C TRP A 42 -55.91 16.52 -0.47
N PHE A 43 -55.09 17.14 0.38
CA PHE A 43 -53.96 16.50 1.06
C PHE A 43 -54.43 15.75 2.31
N GLY A 44 -54.66 14.44 2.16
CA GLY A 44 -55.18 13.57 3.22
C GLY A 44 -56.64 13.12 3.05
N ARG A 45 -57.33 13.59 2.00
CA ARG A 45 -58.66 13.08 1.62
C ARG A 45 -58.61 11.58 1.32
N PRO A 46 -59.56 10.76 1.81
CA PRO A 46 -59.70 9.36 1.43
C PRO A 46 -59.59 9.15 -0.09
N GLY A 47 -58.75 8.20 -0.52
CA GLY A 47 -58.48 7.91 -1.95
C GLY A 47 -57.56 8.92 -2.69
N SER A 48 -56.93 9.86 -1.99
CA SER A 48 -56.05 10.87 -2.61
C SER A 48 -54.69 10.29 -3.01
N MET A 49 -54.58 9.81 -4.26
CA MET A 49 -53.34 9.31 -4.86
C MET A 49 -52.16 10.30 -4.82
N PRO A 50 -52.35 11.62 -5.05
CA PRO A 50 -51.26 12.59 -4.93
C PRO A 50 -50.71 12.70 -3.50
N THR A 51 -51.57 12.59 -2.49
CA THR A 51 -51.13 12.57 -1.08
C THR A 51 -50.20 11.39 -0.82
N LEU A 52 -50.64 10.20 -1.24
CA LEU A 52 -49.89 8.96 -1.07
C LEU A 52 -48.52 9.02 -1.76
N ALA A 53 -48.48 9.49 -3.01
CA ALA A 53 -47.25 9.63 -3.78
C ALA A 53 -46.23 10.59 -3.13
N ILE A 54 -46.69 11.74 -2.62
CA ILE A 54 -45.83 12.73 -1.94
C ILE A 54 -45.24 12.13 -0.66
N VAL A 55 -46.06 11.47 0.16
CA VAL A 55 -45.59 10.89 1.43
C VAL A 55 -44.59 9.77 1.16
N ILE A 56 -44.85 8.89 0.20
CA ILE A 56 -43.91 7.84 -0.22
C ILE A 56 -42.59 8.45 -0.71
N ALA A 57 -42.64 9.47 -1.57
CA ALA A 57 -41.44 10.14 -2.09
C ALA A 57 -40.58 10.75 -0.97
N VAL A 58 -41.21 11.40 0.01
CA VAL A 58 -40.53 11.97 1.18
C VAL A 58 -39.90 10.87 2.04
N LEU A 59 -40.61 9.76 2.28
CA LEU A 59 -40.10 8.62 3.05
C LEU A 59 -38.91 7.94 2.34
N ILE A 60 -38.98 7.77 1.01
CA ILE A 60 -37.87 7.27 0.20
C ILE A 60 -36.68 8.24 0.29
N ALA A 61 -36.91 9.55 0.14
CA ALA A 61 -35.85 10.55 0.26
C ALA A 61 -35.20 10.53 1.65
N ALA A 62 -35.98 10.41 2.73
CA ALA A 62 -35.49 10.28 4.10
C ALA A 62 -34.63 9.02 4.26
N CYS A 63 -35.06 7.88 3.70
CA CYS A 63 -34.30 6.62 3.72
C CYS A 63 -32.99 6.75 2.92
N VAL A 64 -33.02 7.31 1.72
CA VAL A 64 -31.84 7.49 0.85
C VAL A 64 -30.84 8.45 1.50
N LEU A 65 -31.28 9.57 2.06
CA LEU A 65 -30.41 10.53 2.75
C LEU A 65 -29.81 9.96 4.04
N SER A 66 -30.58 9.14 4.76
CA SER A 66 -30.07 8.41 5.92
C SER A 66 -29.02 7.37 5.51
N PHE A 67 -29.25 6.64 4.42
CA PHE A 67 -28.33 5.63 3.89
C PHE A 67 -27.03 6.23 3.34
N ARG A 68 -27.10 7.37 2.65
CA ARG A 68 -25.92 8.05 2.08
C ARG A 68 -25.09 8.79 3.13
N SER A 69 -25.65 9.06 4.31
CA SER A 69 -24.96 9.74 5.42
C SER A 69 -24.38 8.78 6.46
N SER A 70 -24.86 7.55 6.55
CA SER A 70 -24.24 6.52 7.38
C SER A 70 -22.96 6.01 6.70
N THR A 71 -21.81 6.54 7.12
CA THR A 71 -20.47 6.04 6.77
C THR A 71 -20.15 4.67 7.40
N SER A 72 -21.12 3.97 8.00
CA SER A 72 -20.89 2.74 8.76
C SER A 72 -21.39 1.50 8.02
N HIS A 73 -20.50 0.52 7.86
CA HIS A 73 -20.63 -0.73 7.11
C HIS A 73 -21.69 -1.74 7.64
N ARG A 74 -22.68 -1.30 8.43
CA ARG A 74 -23.70 -2.18 9.01
C ARG A 74 -24.94 -2.30 8.13
N VAL A 75 -24.82 -2.86 6.92
CA VAL A 75 -25.97 -3.12 6.03
C VAL A 75 -27.04 -3.98 6.73
N VAL A 76 -26.61 -4.92 7.57
CA VAL A 76 -27.52 -5.79 8.35
C VAL A 76 -28.25 -5.00 9.44
N GLY A 77 -27.55 -4.16 10.22
CA GLY A 77 -28.18 -3.34 11.27
C GLY A 77 -29.12 -2.27 10.73
N VAL A 78 -28.77 -1.66 9.58
CA VAL A 78 -29.62 -0.67 8.91
C VAL A 78 -30.90 -1.31 8.37
N SER A 79 -30.84 -2.55 7.87
CA SER A 79 -32.05 -3.28 7.44
C SER A 79 -33.00 -3.49 8.61
N PHE A 80 -32.50 -3.86 9.80
CA PHE A 80 -33.33 -3.97 11.01
C PHE A 80 -33.91 -2.62 11.46
N THR A 81 -33.15 -1.53 11.40
CA THR A 81 -33.66 -0.19 11.74
C THR A 81 -34.75 0.26 10.77
N VAL A 82 -34.55 0.04 9.46
CA VAL A 82 -35.56 0.36 8.43
C VAL A 82 -36.81 -0.49 8.65
N ILE A 83 -36.67 -1.79 8.89
CA ILE A 83 -37.80 -2.68 9.19
C ILE A 83 -38.54 -2.20 10.45
N ALA A 84 -37.83 -1.87 11.53
CA ALA A 84 -38.43 -1.40 12.77
C ALA A 84 -39.22 -0.09 12.56
N VAL A 85 -38.68 0.86 11.78
CA VAL A 85 -39.36 2.12 11.44
C VAL A 85 -40.59 1.87 10.58
N LEU A 86 -40.48 1.03 9.54
CA LEU A 86 -41.62 0.69 8.68
C LEU A 86 -42.72 -0.03 9.48
N VAL A 87 -42.36 -0.99 10.34
CA VAL A 87 -43.32 -1.70 11.20
C VAL A 87 -43.98 -0.76 12.20
N ALA A 88 -43.22 0.11 12.87
CA ALA A 88 -43.79 1.09 13.80
C ALA A 88 -44.72 2.08 13.10
N MET A 89 -44.33 2.58 11.92
CA MET A 89 -45.15 3.47 11.11
C MET A 89 -46.44 2.79 10.64
N GLY A 90 -46.35 1.55 10.14
CA GLY A 90 -47.51 0.75 9.75
C GLY A 90 -48.45 0.46 10.92
N ALA A 91 -47.89 0.19 12.11
CA ALA A 91 -48.67 -0.02 13.32
C ALA A 91 -49.39 1.26 13.79
N VAL A 92 -48.72 2.41 13.79
CA VAL A 92 -49.34 3.70 14.17
C VAL A 92 -50.46 4.07 13.20
N LEU A 93 -50.17 4.06 11.90
CA LEU A 93 -51.17 4.40 10.87
C LEU A 93 -52.33 3.41 10.83
N GLY A 94 -52.05 2.11 10.99
CA GLY A 94 -53.07 1.06 11.08
C GLY A 94 -53.96 1.22 12.31
N LEU A 95 -53.37 1.41 13.49
CA LEU A 95 -54.11 1.56 14.74
C LEU A 95 -54.98 2.82 14.74
N SER A 96 -54.43 3.94 14.26
CA SER A 96 -55.18 5.18 14.08
C SER A 96 -56.34 5.04 13.10
N SER A 97 -56.15 4.28 12.01
CA SER A 97 -57.20 4.07 11.00
C SER A 97 -58.29 3.11 11.44
N TYR A 98 -57.95 2.10 12.22
CA TYR A 98 -58.93 1.15 12.75
C TYR A 98 -59.57 1.58 14.06
N TRP A 99 -59.14 2.69 14.68
CA TRP A 99 -59.57 3.09 16.03
C TRP A 99 -61.10 3.19 16.19
N GLY A 100 -61.80 3.68 15.16
CA GLY A 100 -63.26 3.78 15.15
C GLY A 100 -64.00 2.49 14.75
N CYS A 101 -63.29 1.40 14.46
CA CYS A 101 -63.88 0.13 14.01
C CYS A 101 -64.21 -0.77 15.20
N HIS A 102 -65.31 -0.47 15.88
CA HIS A 102 -65.84 -1.26 16.98
C HIS A 102 -67.38 -1.21 17.02
N ASP A 103 -67.99 -2.22 17.63
CA ASP A 103 -69.44 -2.30 17.83
C ASP A 103 -69.74 -3.04 19.16
N PRO A 104 -71.00 -3.17 19.61
CA PRO A 104 -71.31 -3.83 20.87
C PRO A 104 -70.82 -5.29 21.00
N ASN A 105 -70.57 -5.96 19.86
CA ASN A 105 -70.05 -7.34 19.81
C ASN A 105 -68.53 -7.39 19.59
N HIS A 106 -67.88 -6.27 19.29
CA HIS A 106 -66.46 -6.15 18.98
C HIS A 106 -65.81 -5.05 19.83
N PRO A 107 -65.04 -5.38 20.89
CA PRO A 107 -64.54 -4.41 21.87
C PRO A 107 -63.72 -3.26 21.26
N ALA A 108 -63.92 -2.05 21.80
CA ALA A 108 -63.34 -0.80 21.29
C ALA A 108 -61.80 -0.76 21.28
N PHE A 109 -61.14 -1.48 22.19
CA PHE A 109 -59.68 -1.53 22.24
C PHE A 109 -59.08 -2.71 21.47
N PHE A 110 -59.65 -3.92 21.63
CA PHE A 110 -59.06 -5.14 21.08
C PHE A 110 -59.29 -5.29 19.58
N THR A 111 -60.41 -4.78 19.06
CA THR A 111 -60.75 -4.92 17.63
C THR A 111 -59.78 -4.14 16.73
N PRO A 112 -59.51 -2.84 16.98
CA PRO A 112 -58.51 -2.09 16.21
C PRO A 112 -57.10 -2.66 16.36
N LEU A 113 -56.76 -3.15 17.55
CA LEU A 113 -55.46 -3.75 17.83
C LEU A 113 -55.26 -5.05 17.01
N MET A 114 -56.26 -5.93 16.98
CA MET A 114 -56.20 -7.16 16.18
C MET A 114 -56.14 -6.89 14.67
N ALA A 115 -56.94 -5.93 14.18
CA ALA A 115 -56.91 -5.52 12.78
C ALA A 115 -55.53 -4.98 12.37
N THR A 116 -54.90 -4.18 13.24
CA THR A 116 -53.54 -3.67 13.05
C THR A 116 -52.50 -4.79 13.11
N ALA A 117 -52.64 -5.75 14.01
CA ALA A 117 -51.74 -6.90 14.09
C ALA A 117 -51.79 -7.77 12.82
N GLN A 118 -52.98 -7.97 12.24
CA GLN A 118 -53.12 -8.66 10.96
C GLN A 118 -52.44 -7.90 9.81
N LEU A 119 -52.56 -6.57 9.78
CA LEU A 119 -51.88 -5.71 8.81
C LEU A 119 -50.35 -5.84 8.91
N VAL A 120 -49.79 -5.76 10.13
CA VAL A 120 -48.34 -5.91 10.36
C VAL A 120 -47.84 -7.31 9.99
N LYS A 121 -48.68 -8.35 10.13
CA LYS A 121 -48.38 -9.72 9.67
C LYS A 121 -48.38 -9.85 8.13
N GLY A 122 -48.73 -8.79 7.39
CA GLY A 122 -48.75 -8.75 5.93
C GLY A 122 -50.12 -8.97 5.30
N SER A 123 -51.21 -8.94 6.08
CA SER A 123 -52.55 -8.99 5.51
C SER A 123 -52.91 -7.65 4.86
N THR A 124 -53.25 -7.67 3.57
CA THR A 124 -53.73 -6.49 2.83
C THR A 124 -55.23 -6.52 2.54
N SER A 125 -55.94 -7.53 3.06
CA SER A 125 -57.39 -7.63 2.89
C SER A 125 -58.12 -6.50 3.62
N ASP A 126 -59.26 -6.11 3.08
CA ASP A 126 -60.16 -5.18 3.76
C ASP A 126 -60.69 -5.80 5.06
N PHE A 127 -60.65 -5.03 6.15
CA PHE A 127 -61.18 -5.44 7.43
C PHE A 127 -62.70 -5.26 7.43
N SER A 128 -63.44 -6.32 7.73
CA SER A 128 -64.91 -6.29 7.78
C SER A 128 -65.42 -6.33 9.21
N LEU A 129 -66.24 -5.37 9.60
CA LEU A 129 -66.98 -5.35 10.85
C LEU A 129 -68.47 -5.58 10.55
N SER A 130 -69.05 -6.65 11.10
CA SER A 130 -70.48 -6.98 10.92
C SER A 130 -70.93 -7.00 9.44
N GLY A 131 -70.10 -7.55 8.55
CA GLY A 131 -70.38 -7.69 7.12
C GLY A 131 -70.13 -6.44 6.25
N ARG A 132 -69.59 -5.36 6.81
CA ARG A 132 -69.25 -4.12 6.09
C ARG A 132 -67.77 -3.77 6.25
N THR A 133 -67.16 -3.20 5.21
CA THR A 133 -65.77 -2.74 5.26
C THR A 133 -65.61 -1.59 6.26
N CYS A 134 -64.62 -1.69 7.15
CA CYS A 134 -64.29 -0.66 8.13
C CYS A 134 -62.78 -0.40 8.16
N PRO A 135 -62.32 0.86 8.13
CA PRO A 135 -63.08 2.11 7.99
C PRO A 135 -63.60 2.35 6.56
N SER A 136 -64.76 3.01 6.44
CA SER A 136 -65.36 3.45 5.17
C SER A 136 -65.80 4.92 5.28
N PRO A 137 -65.30 5.85 4.45
CA PRO A 137 -64.31 5.64 3.39
C PRO A 137 -62.90 5.34 3.95
N THR A 138 -62.08 4.62 3.18
CA THR A 138 -60.73 4.21 3.62
C THR A 138 -59.77 5.40 3.71
N PRO A 139 -59.19 5.69 4.89
CA PRO A 139 -58.21 6.76 5.04
C PRO A 139 -56.93 6.49 4.26
N VAL A 140 -56.29 7.54 3.72
CA VAL A 140 -54.99 7.44 3.04
C VAL A 140 -53.90 6.88 3.97
N GLY A 141 -54.01 7.13 5.27
CA GLY A 141 -53.14 6.54 6.29
C GLY A 141 -53.15 5.01 6.26
N LEU A 142 -54.30 4.38 6.02
CA LEU A 142 -54.42 2.92 5.96
C LEU A 142 -53.81 2.35 4.67
N GLU A 143 -53.98 3.04 3.54
CA GLU A 143 -53.34 2.65 2.27
C GLU A 143 -51.82 2.71 2.38
N LEU A 144 -51.28 3.78 2.98
CA LEU A 144 -49.86 3.90 3.28
C LEU A 144 -49.38 2.80 4.22
N ALA A 145 -50.16 2.47 5.26
CA ALA A 145 -49.82 1.42 6.21
C ALA A 145 -49.71 0.04 5.54
N ARG A 146 -50.60 -0.28 4.57
CA ARG A 146 -50.55 -1.51 3.76
C ARG A 146 -49.28 -1.60 2.92
N ILE A 147 -48.91 -0.51 2.23
CA ILE A 147 -47.70 -0.46 1.39
C ILE A 147 -46.44 -0.64 2.24
N VAL A 148 -46.40 0.01 3.39
CA VAL A 148 -45.26 0.00 4.31
C VAL A 148 -45.09 -1.37 4.97
N ALA A 149 -46.19 -2.04 5.34
CA ALA A 149 -46.15 -3.40 5.87
C ALA A 149 -45.58 -4.39 4.84
N LEU A 150 -46.00 -4.30 3.56
CA LEU A 150 -45.42 -5.11 2.49
C LEU A 150 -43.93 -4.80 2.28
N ALA A 151 -43.55 -3.52 2.25
CA ALA A 151 -42.17 -3.09 2.10
C ALA A 151 -41.27 -3.64 3.22
N ALA A 152 -41.77 -3.69 4.46
CA ALA A 152 -41.03 -4.27 5.60
C ALA A 152 -40.74 -5.77 5.39
N ILE A 153 -41.71 -6.54 4.88
CA ILE A 153 -41.56 -7.99 4.61
C ILE A 153 -40.51 -8.23 3.52
N PHE A 154 -40.62 -7.54 2.38
CA PHE A 154 -39.65 -7.68 1.28
C PHE A 154 -38.24 -7.23 1.68
N THR A 155 -38.13 -6.18 2.50
CA THR A 155 -36.84 -5.72 3.04
C THR A 155 -36.25 -6.77 4.00
N GLY A 156 -37.07 -7.42 4.83
CA GLY A 156 -36.67 -8.52 5.69
C GLY A 156 -36.15 -9.73 4.93
N LEU A 157 -36.89 -10.20 3.93
CA LEU A 157 -36.50 -11.32 3.06
C LEU A 157 -35.21 -11.01 2.29
N GLY A 158 -35.08 -9.81 1.73
CA GLY A 158 -33.86 -9.35 1.07
C GLY A 158 -32.65 -9.35 2.01
N GLY A 159 -32.84 -8.89 3.26
CA GLY A 159 -31.79 -8.92 4.29
C GLY A 159 -31.31 -10.34 4.62
N ILE A 160 -32.24 -11.30 4.75
CA ILE A 160 -31.92 -12.71 5.05
C ILE A 160 -31.19 -13.37 3.86
N ALA A 161 -31.67 -13.17 2.63
CA ALA A 161 -31.03 -13.72 1.44
C ALA A 161 -29.59 -13.18 1.25
N VAL A 162 -29.38 -11.87 1.43
CA VAL A 162 -28.04 -11.26 1.39
C VAL A 162 -27.14 -11.80 2.51
N GLY A 163 -27.70 -12.12 3.68
CA GLY A 163 -27.00 -12.76 4.79
C GLY A 163 -26.56 -14.20 4.47
N ALA A 164 -27.44 -15.00 3.88
CA ALA A 164 -27.17 -16.40 3.53
C ALA A 164 -26.17 -16.55 2.37
N PHE A 165 -26.25 -15.67 1.36
CA PHE A 165 -25.36 -15.67 0.19
C PHE A 165 -24.20 -14.67 0.30
N ARG A 166 -23.85 -14.26 1.52
CA ARG A 166 -22.90 -13.16 1.76
C ARG A 166 -21.53 -13.37 1.10
N SER A 167 -21.03 -14.60 1.07
CA SER A 167 -19.76 -14.93 0.39
C SER A 167 -19.85 -14.72 -1.13
N GLN A 168 -20.97 -15.12 -1.75
CA GLN A 168 -21.19 -14.91 -3.19
C GLN A 168 -21.36 -13.42 -3.51
N VAL A 169 -22.04 -12.66 -2.66
CA VAL A 169 -22.20 -11.21 -2.81
C VAL A 169 -20.85 -10.48 -2.68
N ASP A 170 -20.01 -10.86 -1.71
CA ASP A 170 -18.66 -10.31 -1.55
C ASP A 170 -17.82 -10.56 -2.81
N ARG A 171 -17.85 -11.79 -3.34
CA ARG A 171 -17.15 -12.16 -4.57
C ARG A 171 -17.64 -11.39 -5.80
N LEU A 172 -18.95 -11.24 -5.96
CA LEU A 172 -19.54 -10.45 -7.04
C LEU A 172 -19.11 -8.99 -6.96
N ARG A 173 -19.17 -8.38 -5.76
CA ARG A 173 -18.75 -6.99 -5.54
C ARG A 173 -17.26 -6.78 -5.78
N ALA A 174 -16.41 -7.74 -5.38
CA ALA A 174 -14.98 -7.70 -5.69
C ALA A 174 -14.71 -7.76 -7.19
N ASN A 175 -15.47 -8.57 -7.94
CA ASN A 175 -15.31 -8.70 -9.39
C ASN A 175 -15.83 -7.50 -10.19
N LEU A 176 -16.80 -6.75 -9.66
CA LEU A 176 -17.40 -5.57 -10.30
C LEU A 176 -16.70 -4.25 -9.92
N ALA A 177 -15.71 -4.29 -9.02
CA ALA A 177 -14.99 -3.10 -8.59
C ALA A 177 -14.05 -2.59 -9.69
N GLU A 178 -14.01 -1.28 -9.90
CA GLU A 178 -13.10 -0.63 -10.86
C GLU A 178 -11.65 -0.58 -10.35
N HIS A 179 -11.47 -0.51 -9.03
CA HIS A 179 -10.18 -0.47 -8.34
C HIS A 179 -10.22 -1.37 -7.10
N VAL A 180 -9.24 -2.25 -6.97
CA VAL A 180 -9.16 -3.27 -5.91
C VAL A 180 -7.83 -3.16 -5.17
N ALA A 181 -7.92 -2.98 -3.85
CA ALA A 181 -6.81 -3.24 -2.94
C ALA A 181 -7.00 -4.63 -2.33
N ALA A 182 -6.10 -5.56 -2.65
CA ALA A 182 -6.21 -6.95 -2.22
C ALA A 182 -5.24 -7.24 -1.07
N ILE A 183 -5.75 -7.82 0.01
CA ILE A 183 -4.96 -8.42 1.10
C ILE A 183 -5.10 -9.95 0.96
N VAL A 184 -3.99 -10.66 0.82
CA VAL A 184 -3.95 -12.11 0.66
C VAL A 184 -3.33 -12.76 1.90
N GLY A 185 -4.06 -13.72 2.45
CA GLY A 185 -3.79 -14.26 3.77
C GLY A 185 -4.24 -13.29 4.85
N ILE A 186 -4.63 -13.82 6.02
CA ILE A 186 -4.82 -13.07 7.25
C ILE A 186 -4.51 -13.98 8.44
N ASP A 187 -4.09 -13.38 9.54
CA ASP A 187 -3.90 -13.98 10.85
C ASP A 187 -4.33 -13.00 11.96
N ASP A 188 -3.99 -13.32 13.22
CA ASP A 188 -4.32 -12.47 14.36
C ASP A 188 -3.58 -11.12 14.34
N ASP A 189 -2.32 -11.11 13.89
CA ASP A 189 -1.47 -9.92 13.89
C ASP A 189 -1.85 -8.94 12.76
N SER A 190 -2.35 -9.47 11.64
CA SER A 190 -2.71 -8.68 10.44
C SER A 190 -4.01 -7.87 10.60
N GLN A 191 -4.78 -8.05 11.68
CA GLN A 191 -6.07 -7.37 11.85
C GLN A 191 -5.94 -5.84 11.90
N SER A 192 -4.87 -5.33 12.50
CA SER A 192 -4.55 -3.90 12.51
C SER A 192 -4.27 -3.38 11.10
N MET A 193 -3.55 -4.15 10.29
CA MET A 193 -3.26 -3.81 8.90
C MET A 193 -4.53 -3.65 8.07
N ILE A 194 -5.54 -4.51 8.24
CA ILE A 194 -6.82 -4.37 7.51
C ILE A 194 -7.47 -3.02 7.82
N SER A 195 -7.52 -2.63 9.10
CA SER A 195 -8.03 -1.33 9.52
C SER A 195 -7.18 -0.16 8.98
N ALA A 196 -5.87 -0.34 8.89
CA ALA A 196 -4.93 0.68 8.40
C ALA A 196 -5.06 0.88 6.88
N VAL A 197 -5.13 -0.22 6.10
CA VAL A 197 -5.43 -0.16 4.67
C VAL A 197 -6.78 0.53 4.47
N ALA A 198 -7.83 0.09 5.17
CA ALA A 198 -9.18 0.64 5.00
C ALA A 198 -9.25 2.17 5.20
N ARG A 199 -8.41 2.73 6.07
CA ARG A 199 -8.33 4.18 6.34
C ARG A 199 -7.57 4.96 5.26
N THR A 200 -6.61 4.33 4.58
CA THR A 200 -5.76 4.99 3.56
C THR A 200 -6.29 4.83 2.14
N LEU A 201 -7.31 3.99 1.93
CA LEU A 201 -7.94 3.82 0.62
C LEU A 201 -8.83 5.01 0.26
N ASP A 202 -8.76 5.41 -1.00
CA ASP A 202 -9.71 6.36 -1.56
C ASP A 202 -11.11 5.73 -1.66
N ARG A 203 -12.14 6.59 -1.71
CA ARG A 203 -13.54 6.13 -1.69
C ARG A 203 -13.94 5.26 -2.89
N ARG A 204 -13.15 5.22 -3.96
CA ARG A 204 -13.43 4.41 -5.16
C ARG A 204 -12.76 3.03 -5.13
N THR A 205 -11.77 2.83 -4.25
CA THR A 205 -11.10 1.53 -4.13
C THR A 205 -11.87 0.61 -3.19
N THR A 206 -12.10 -0.62 -3.66
CA THR A 206 -12.70 -1.67 -2.86
C THR A 206 -11.62 -2.49 -2.17
N LEU A 207 -11.67 -2.54 -0.83
CA LEU A 207 -10.83 -3.43 -0.03
C LEU A 207 -11.34 -4.87 -0.14
N VAL A 208 -10.49 -5.77 -0.61
CA VAL A 208 -10.78 -7.20 -0.72
C VAL A 208 -9.78 -7.98 0.14
N VAL A 209 -10.29 -8.87 0.99
CA VAL A 209 -9.49 -9.81 1.77
C VAL A 209 -9.69 -11.21 1.19
N ILE A 210 -8.61 -11.86 0.83
CA ILE A 210 -8.58 -13.21 0.26
C ILE A 210 -8.04 -14.15 1.33
N THR A 211 -8.86 -15.07 1.81
CA THR A 211 -8.50 -16.05 2.86
C THR A 211 -9.12 -17.43 2.59
N ASN A 212 -8.74 -18.44 3.38
CA ASN A 212 -9.28 -19.79 3.26
C ASN A 212 -10.70 -19.90 3.81
N ALA A 213 -11.46 -20.89 3.35
CA ALA A 213 -12.72 -21.26 3.98
C ALA A 213 -12.46 -21.76 5.41
N GLY A 214 -13.34 -21.36 6.35
CA GLY A 214 -13.24 -21.76 7.77
C GLY A 214 -12.38 -20.85 8.63
N ASP A 215 -11.85 -19.74 8.10
CA ASP A 215 -11.16 -18.75 8.93
C ASP A 215 -12.13 -17.92 9.78
N ASP A 216 -12.04 -18.05 11.10
CA ASP A 216 -12.92 -17.35 12.06
C ASP A 216 -12.78 -15.82 11.99
N ARG A 217 -11.70 -15.31 11.39
CA ARG A 217 -11.42 -13.88 11.24
C ARG A 217 -12.20 -13.23 10.10
N VAL A 218 -12.85 -14.02 9.24
CA VAL A 218 -13.68 -13.54 8.12
C VAL A 218 -14.72 -12.50 8.59
N GLN A 219 -15.37 -12.73 9.73
CA GLN A 219 -16.37 -11.80 10.24
C GLN A 219 -15.74 -10.48 10.75
N ARG A 220 -14.52 -10.53 11.28
CA ARG A 220 -13.79 -9.35 11.75
C ARG A 220 -13.33 -8.48 10.58
N ALA A 221 -12.74 -9.08 9.54
CA ALA A 221 -12.40 -8.38 8.30
C ALA A 221 -13.61 -7.68 7.65
N ARG A 222 -14.77 -8.36 7.62
CA ARG A 222 -16.03 -7.75 7.14
C ARG A 222 -16.49 -6.55 7.97
N ARG A 223 -16.34 -6.59 9.30
CA ARG A 223 -16.69 -5.47 10.18
C ARG A 223 -15.80 -4.25 9.92
N GLN A 224 -14.56 -4.47 9.48
CA GLN A 224 -13.63 -3.42 9.05
C GLN A 224 -13.89 -2.90 7.62
N GLY A 225 -14.95 -3.37 6.96
CA GLY A 225 -15.40 -2.86 5.66
C GLY A 225 -14.89 -3.64 4.45
N ALA A 226 -14.05 -4.65 4.63
CA ALA A 226 -13.54 -5.50 3.55
C ALA A 226 -14.64 -6.38 2.93
N ARG A 227 -14.47 -6.72 1.65
CA ARG A 227 -15.18 -7.83 0.99
C ARG A 227 -14.31 -9.07 1.11
N VAL A 228 -14.85 -10.18 1.58
CA VAL A 228 -14.05 -11.39 1.80
C VAL A 228 -14.29 -12.40 0.68
N VAL A 229 -13.23 -12.74 -0.03
CA VAL A 229 -13.22 -13.76 -1.09
C VAL A 229 -12.54 -15.00 -0.53
N LEU A 230 -13.24 -16.13 -0.57
CA LEU A 230 -12.71 -17.40 -0.09
C LEU A 230 -12.04 -18.15 -1.24
N VAL A 231 -10.83 -18.65 -1.00
CA VAL A 231 -10.03 -19.46 -1.93
C VAL A 231 -9.47 -20.68 -1.22
N ASP A 232 -8.99 -21.67 -1.98
CA ASP A 232 -8.25 -22.81 -1.44
C ASP A 232 -6.77 -22.62 -1.78
N PHE A 233 -5.98 -22.18 -0.80
CA PHE A 233 -4.55 -21.91 -1.01
C PHE A 233 -3.74 -23.17 -1.37
N ASN A 234 -4.25 -24.37 -1.10
CA ASN A 234 -3.62 -25.61 -1.55
C ASN A 234 -3.86 -25.88 -3.05
N ARG A 235 -4.74 -25.10 -3.69
CA ARG A 235 -5.06 -25.19 -5.11
C ARG A 235 -4.80 -23.82 -5.77
N PRO A 236 -3.59 -23.58 -6.33
CA PRO A 236 -3.19 -22.30 -6.92
C PRO A 236 -4.21 -21.72 -7.91
N ALA A 237 -4.87 -22.58 -8.69
CA ALA A 237 -5.92 -22.20 -9.64
C ALA A 237 -7.06 -21.36 -9.02
N THR A 238 -7.38 -21.54 -7.73
CA THR A 238 -8.44 -20.80 -7.07
C THR A 238 -8.08 -19.34 -6.78
N LEU A 239 -6.79 -19.05 -6.58
CA LEU A 239 -6.26 -17.70 -6.39
C LEU A 239 -6.09 -16.97 -7.72
N VAL A 240 -5.43 -17.59 -8.70
CA VAL A 240 -5.11 -16.92 -9.99
C VAL A 240 -6.32 -16.71 -10.90
N SER A 241 -7.40 -17.49 -10.72
CA SER A 241 -8.63 -17.38 -11.54
C SER A 241 -9.55 -16.21 -11.17
N LEU A 242 -9.24 -15.45 -10.10
CA LEU A 242 -10.07 -14.34 -9.67
C LEU A 242 -10.08 -13.21 -10.72
N ARG A 243 -11.27 -12.71 -11.06
CA ARG A 243 -11.41 -11.64 -12.07
C ARG A 243 -10.92 -10.28 -11.57
N LEU A 244 -10.88 -10.09 -10.25
CA LEU A 244 -10.42 -8.87 -9.59
C LEU A 244 -9.01 -8.45 -9.98
N TRP A 245 -8.14 -9.38 -10.42
CA TRP A 245 -6.76 -9.05 -10.81
C TRP A 245 -6.69 -8.04 -11.95
N ARG A 246 -7.71 -7.96 -12.80
CA ARG A 246 -7.81 -6.96 -13.88
C ARG A 246 -7.91 -5.53 -13.38
N HIS A 247 -8.39 -5.36 -12.15
CA HIS A 247 -8.66 -4.07 -11.52
C HIS A 247 -7.78 -3.85 -10.29
N LEU A 248 -6.72 -4.65 -10.14
CA LEU A 248 -5.80 -4.55 -9.02
C LEU A 248 -5.11 -3.19 -9.03
N SER A 249 -5.19 -2.49 -7.90
CA SER A 249 -4.51 -1.20 -7.69
C SER A 249 -3.43 -1.27 -6.62
N ARG A 250 -3.52 -2.22 -5.67
CA ARG A 250 -2.55 -2.46 -4.59
C ARG A 250 -2.64 -3.90 -4.11
N LEU A 251 -1.51 -4.50 -3.73
CA LEU A 251 -1.43 -5.87 -3.19
C LEU A 251 -0.72 -5.89 -1.84
N TYR A 252 -1.28 -6.63 -0.89
CA TYR A 252 -0.69 -6.92 0.42
C TYR A 252 -0.65 -8.44 0.59
N LEU A 253 0.51 -9.00 0.88
CA LEU A 253 0.70 -10.44 1.15
C LEU A 253 1.13 -10.56 2.61
N VAL A 254 0.27 -11.12 3.47
CA VAL A 254 0.44 -10.98 4.93
C VAL A 254 0.46 -12.31 5.70
N ALA A 255 0.76 -13.42 5.03
CA ALA A 255 1.01 -14.69 5.73
C ALA A 255 2.23 -14.57 6.66
N ARG A 256 2.21 -15.31 7.78
CA ARG A 256 3.31 -15.34 8.76
C ARG A 256 4.62 -15.84 8.16
N ASP A 257 4.52 -16.85 7.30
CA ASP A 257 5.66 -17.42 6.61
C ASP A 257 5.97 -16.61 5.32
N PRO A 258 7.16 -16.00 5.21
CA PRO A 258 7.53 -15.24 4.02
C PRO A 258 7.58 -16.11 2.76
N ALA A 259 7.97 -17.38 2.84
CA ALA A 259 8.04 -18.25 1.66
C ALA A 259 6.66 -18.43 0.99
N THR A 260 5.62 -18.59 1.80
CA THR A 260 4.22 -18.61 1.34
C THR A 260 3.83 -17.32 0.62
N ASN A 261 4.22 -16.15 1.14
CA ASN A 261 3.96 -14.87 0.48
C ASN A 261 4.66 -14.79 -0.88
N LEU A 262 5.93 -15.22 -0.97
CA LEU A 262 6.70 -15.19 -2.22
C LEU A 262 6.13 -16.14 -3.27
N LEU A 263 5.64 -17.31 -2.86
CA LEU A 263 4.94 -18.24 -3.75
C LEU A 263 3.68 -17.59 -4.36
N TRP A 264 2.87 -16.92 -3.55
CA TRP A 264 1.69 -16.21 -4.06
C TRP A 264 2.06 -15.03 -4.95
N LEU A 265 3.15 -14.32 -4.62
CA LEU A 265 3.65 -13.22 -5.44
C LEU A 265 4.01 -13.68 -6.85
N ASP A 266 4.75 -14.79 -6.99
CA ASP A 266 5.10 -15.35 -8.30
C ASP A 266 3.83 -15.71 -9.10
N GLN A 267 2.90 -16.44 -8.48
CA GLN A 267 1.64 -16.83 -9.11
C GLN A 267 0.81 -15.64 -9.60
N ILE A 268 0.67 -14.61 -8.77
CA ILE A 268 -0.07 -13.38 -9.11
C ILE A 268 0.69 -12.59 -10.18
N SER A 269 2.02 -12.51 -10.10
CA SER A 269 2.84 -11.78 -11.07
C SER A 269 2.73 -12.38 -12.47
N ARG A 270 2.80 -13.71 -12.61
CA ARG A 270 2.56 -14.40 -13.89
C ARG A 270 1.16 -14.14 -14.43
N ARG A 271 0.15 -14.14 -13.56
CA ARG A 271 -1.22 -13.84 -13.97
C ARG A 271 -1.39 -12.38 -14.43
N LEU A 272 -0.75 -11.43 -13.76
CA LEU A 272 -0.73 -10.04 -14.20
C LEU A 272 0.02 -9.88 -15.52
N ALA A 273 1.08 -10.67 -15.74
CA ALA A 273 1.84 -10.70 -16.99
C ALA A 273 0.94 -10.90 -18.22
N GLU A 274 0.06 -11.90 -18.15
CA GLU A 274 -0.94 -12.22 -19.18
C GLU A 274 -1.99 -11.12 -19.43
N LEU A 275 -2.23 -10.24 -18.45
CA LEU A 275 -3.24 -9.19 -18.51
C LEU A 275 -2.69 -7.85 -19.04
N ASP A 276 -1.41 -7.81 -19.46
CA ASP A 276 -0.69 -6.62 -19.96
C ASP A 276 -0.80 -5.38 -19.04
N HIS A 277 -0.67 -5.61 -17.73
CA HIS A 277 -0.61 -4.52 -16.75
C HIS A 277 0.74 -3.79 -16.84
N LYS A 278 0.77 -2.63 -17.50
CA LYS A 278 2.00 -1.84 -17.75
C LYS A 278 2.39 -0.88 -16.62
N GLN A 279 1.60 -0.78 -15.55
CA GLN A 279 1.84 0.15 -14.45
C GLN A 279 2.48 -0.56 -13.26
N ARG A 280 3.42 0.11 -12.59
CA ARG A 280 3.93 -0.32 -11.29
C ARG A 280 2.86 -0.19 -10.22
N LEU A 281 2.44 -1.32 -9.66
CA LEU A 281 1.47 -1.40 -8.57
C LEU A 281 2.17 -1.45 -7.22
N PRO A 282 1.66 -0.77 -6.17
CA PRO A 282 2.15 -0.96 -4.80
C PRO A 282 2.00 -2.41 -4.34
N LEU A 283 3.07 -2.96 -3.80
CA LEU A 283 3.13 -4.29 -3.20
C LEU A 283 3.73 -4.17 -1.80
N ILE A 284 3.05 -4.71 -0.80
CA ILE A 284 3.60 -4.86 0.55
C ILE A 284 3.60 -6.33 0.93
N VAL A 285 4.77 -6.87 1.27
CA VAL A 285 4.94 -8.27 1.68
C VAL A 285 5.29 -8.33 3.17
N ARG A 286 4.63 -9.22 3.92
CA ARG A 286 5.02 -9.48 5.30
C ARG A 286 6.29 -10.32 5.34
N ILE A 287 7.34 -9.76 5.92
CA ILE A 287 8.57 -10.46 6.28
C ILE A 287 8.94 -9.93 7.67
N ASP A 288 8.70 -10.75 8.69
CA ASP A 288 8.93 -10.32 10.07
C ASP A 288 10.42 -10.18 10.39
N ASP A 289 11.25 -11.09 9.87
CA ASP A 289 12.69 -11.05 10.09
C ASP A 289 13.33 -9.81 9.41
N PRO A 290 13.95 -8.89 10.18
CA PRO A 290 14.51 -7.66 9.62
C PRO A 290 15.67 -7.88 8.64
N TRP A 291 16.41 -8.97 8.78
CA TRP A 291 17.53 -9.30 7.90
C TRP A 291 17.01 -9.71 6.53
N LEU A 292 16.07 -10.66 6.54
CA LEU A 292 15.39 -11.12 5.32
C LEU A 292 14.64 -9.97 4.66
N ALA A 293 13.96 -9.12 5.44
CA ALA A 293 13.24 -7.94 4.94
C ALA A 293 14.18 -6.98 4.18
N LYS A 294 15.34 -6.65 4.74
CA LYS A 294 16.33 -5.77 4.10
C LYS A 294 16.94 -6.39 2.85
N ALA A 295 17.39 -7.64 2.93
CA ALA A 295 17.97 -8.34 1.79
C ALA A 295 16.95 -8.45 0.64
N TRP A 296 15.70 -8.80 0.95
CA TRP A 296 14.62 -8.86 -0.01
C TRP A 296 14.34 -7.50 -0.65
N ARG A 297 14.18 -6.42 0.13
CA ARG A 297 14.00 -5.05 -0.40
C ARG A 297 15.11 -4.67 -1.40
N ALA A 298 16.36 -5.00 -1.08
CA ALA A 298 17.48 -4.71 -1.97
C ALA A 298 17.47 -5.54 -3.26
N GLN A 299 17.05 -6.81 -3.21
CA GLN A 299 17.06 -7.71 -4.36
C GLN A 299 15.86 -7.52 -5.31
N GLN A 300 14.69 -7.11 -4.80
CA GLN A 300 13.43 -7.09 -5.56
C GLN A 300 13.35 -6.09 -6.71
N PHE A 301 14.31 -5.17 -6.83
CA PHE A 301 14.39 -4.25 -7.95
C PHE A 301 15.35 -4.70 -9.06
N GLY A 302 15.69 -5.99 -9.07
CA GLY A 302 16.71 -6.59 -9.93
C GLY A 302 16.30 -6.93 -11.36
N GLY A 303 15.07 -6.62 -11.78
CA GLY A 303 14.55 -7.02 -13.09
C GLY A 303 13.93 -5.86 -13.87
N SER A 304 14.26 -5.77 -15.16
CA SER A 304 13.73 -4.76 -16.10
C SER A 304 12.25 -4.93 -16.46
N ASP A 305 11.47 -5.73 -15.73
CA ASP A 305 10.02 -5.89 -15.95
C ASP A 305 9.26 -6.03 -14.61
N THR A 306 9.80 -5.42 -13.55
CA THR A 306 9.16 -5.49 -12.22
C THR A 306 7.93 -4.59 -12.19
N ARG A 307 6.75 -5.23 -12.20
CA ARG A 307 5.44 -4.56 -12.14
C ARG A 307 5.05 -4.04 -10.76
N TRP A 308 5.97 -4.13 -9.80
CA TRP A 308 5.70 -3.86 -8.40
C TRP A 308 6.55 -2.71 -7.88
N ALA A 309 5.94 -1.71 -7.26
CA ALA A 309 6.63 -0.86 -6.29
C ALA A 309 6.62 -1.61 -4.95
N ALA A 310 7.58 -2.52 -4.79
CA ALA A 310 7.65 -3.44 -3.67
C ALA A 310 8.15 -2.77 -2.39
N ASP A 311 7.59 -3.18 -1.26
CA ASP A 311 8.07 -2.89 0.08
C ASP A 311 7.70 -4.05 1.02
N VAL A 312 8.21 -4.00 2.24
CA VAL A 312 8.04 -5.03 3.26
C VAL A 312 7.48 -4.42 4.52
N VAL A 313 6.68 -5.20 5.23
CA VAL A 313 6.26 -4.91 6.61
C VAL A 313 6.63 -6.09 7.51
N GLY A 314 7.11 -5.80 8.72
CA GLY A 314 7.47 -6.83 9.69
C GLY A 314 7.14 -6.39 11.10
N LYS A 315 6.72 -7.33 11.96
CA LYS A 315 6.33 -7.03 13.34
C LYS A 315 7.46 -6.38 14.15
N TYR A 316 8.71 -6.76 13.90
CA TYR A 316 9.87 -6.20 14.62
C TYR A 316 10.16 -4.76 14.19
N GLU A 317 10.14 -4.46 12.88
CA GLU A 317 10.32 -3.10 12.37
C GLU A 317 9.19 -2.16 12.82
N VAL A 318 7.94 -2.62 12.75
CA VAL A 318 6.78 -1.84 13.20
C VAL A 318 6.84 -1.58 14.70
N THR A 319 7.20 -2.60 15.50
CA THR A 319 7.33 -2.45 16.97
C THR A 319 8.48 -1.53 17.33
N ALA A 320 9.64 -1.64 16.67
CA ALA A 320 10.78 -0.75 16.86
C ALA A 320 10.41 0.72 16.60
N GLY A 321 9.75 0.98 15.47
CA GLY A 321 9.27 2.32 15.12
C GLY A 321 8.32 2.88 16.19
N ARG A 322 7.39 2.05 16.69
CA ARG A 322 6.43 2.45 17.73
C ARG A 322 7.08 2.78 19.08
N LEU A 323 8.05 1.96 19.50
CA LEU A 323 8.80 2.19 20.74
C LEU A 323 9.59 3.51 20.65
N LEU A 324 10.31 3.71 19.54
CA LEU A 324 11.09 4.91 19.30
C LEU A 324 10.21 6.16 19.15
N ASP A 325 9.06 6.07 18.47
CA ASP A 325 8.09 7.17 18.41
C ASP A 325 7.62 7.58 19.81
N GLY A 326 7.30 6.59 20.66
CA GLY A 326 6.90 6.83 22.04
C GLY A 326 7.98 7.52 22.88
N ILE A 327 9.23 7.07 22.74
CA ILE A 327 10.38 7.63 23.47
C ILE A 327 10.68 9.06 22.99
N ILE A 328 10.81 9.26 21.67
CA ILE A 328 11.20 10.53 21.07
C ILE A 328 10.13 11.60 21.31
N ALA A 329 8.85 11.25 21.27
CA ALA A 329 7.75 12.19 21.50
C ALA A 329 7.77 12.83 22.89
N THR A 330 8.46 12.24 23.88
CA THR A 330 8.61 12.85 25.21
C THR A 330 9.51 14.10 25.19
N GLY A 331 10.43 14.19 24.22
CA GLY A 331 11.43 15.24 24.09
C GLY A 331 12.49 15.28 25.22
N ARG A 332 12.48 14.32 26.15
CA ARG A 332 13.37 14.28 27.33
C ARG A 332 14.51 13.30 27.20
N THR A 333 14.31 12.21 26.46
CA THR A 333 15.27 11.11 26.37
C THR A 333 16.43 11.47 25.43
N LYS A 334 17.65 11.47 25.98
CA LYS A 334 18.92 11.63 25.26
C LYS A 334 19.61 10.30 24.97
N ARG A 335 19.38 9.27 25.80
CA ARG A 335 20.00 7.93 25.66
C ARG A 335 18.96 6.81 25.80
N VAL A 336 19.07 5.79 24.96
CA VAL A 336 18.25 4.58 25.03
C VAL A 336 19.17 3.37 25.22
N PHE A 337 18.95 2.61 26.28
CA PHE A 337 19.63 1.34 26.51
C PHE A 337 18.74 0.20 26.02
N VAL A 338 19.25 -0.62 25.10
CA VAL A 338 18.58 -1.83 24.62
C VAL A 338 19.26 -3.02 25.24
N CYS A 339 18.55 -3.72 26.12
CA CYS A 339 19.08 -4.84 26.88
C CYS A 339 18.60 -6.16 26.30
N GLY A 340 19.58 -6.99 25.89
CA GLY A 340 19.36 -8.25 25.21
C GLY A 340 19.49 -8.17 23.69
N THR A 341 19.63 -9.34 23.08
CA THR A 341 19.84 -9.50 21.64
C THR A 341 18.72 -10.31 21.00
N SER A 342 18.06 -9.70 20.00
CA SER A 342 17.01 -10.32 19.20
C SER A 342 16.83 -9.58 17.87
N GLN A 343 15.93 -10.08 17.03
CA GLN A 343 15.49 -9.35 15.82
C GLN A 343 14.96 -7.94 16.14
N LEU A 344 14.38 -7.71 17.33
CA LEU A 344 13.94 -6.37 17.74
C LEU A 344 15.12 -5.43 17.95
N THR A 345 16.22 -5.91 18.53
CA THR A 345 17.46 -5.12 18.72
C THR A 345 17.96 -4.57 17.38
N LEU A 346 18.04 -5.43 16.37
CA LEU A 346 18.46 -5.07 15.02
C LEU A 346 17.48 -4.12 14.33
N ALA A 347 16.17 -4.33 14.55
CA ALA A 347 15.13 -3.45 14.03
C ALA A 347 15.19 -2.05 14.64
N ILE A 348 15.47 -1.92 15.96
CA ILE A 348 15.66 -0.63 16.64
C ILE A 348 16.87 0.11 16.08
N CYS A 349 18.01 -0.56 15.91
CA CYS A 349 19.19 0.04 15.27
C CYS A 349 18.84 0.53 13.85
N ALA A 350 18.19 -0.32 13.05
CA ALA A 350 17.81 0.01 11.67
C ALA A 350 16.85 1.20 11.57
N ASP A 351 15.82 1.25 12.43
CA ASP A 351 14.83 2.33 12.45
C ASP A 351 15.48 3.66 12.87
N LEU A 352 16.38 3.64 13.85
CA LEU A 352 17.09 4.85 14.29
C LEU A 352 18.03 5.40 13.19
N THR A 353 18.77 4.54 12.49
CA THR A 353 19.58 4.94 11.33
C THR A 353 18.72 5.48 10.19
N ARG A 354 17.55 4.86 9.93
CA ARG A 354 16.60 5.36 8.94
C ARG A 354 16.12 6.76 9.29
N ARG A 355 15.76 7.01 10.56
CA ARG A 355 15.36 8.35 11.03
C ARG A 355 16.47 9.37 10.91
N ALA A 356 17.73 8.99 11.18
CA ALA A 356 18.87 9.88 11.01
C ALA A 356 19.02 10.31 9.54
N LEU A 357 18.98 9.35 8.61
CA LEU A 357 19.01 9.65 7.18
C LEU A 357 17.87 10.59 6.76
N GLU A 358 16.65 10.34 7.23
CA GLU A 358 15.49 11.17 6.89
C GLU A 358 15.61 12.57 7.48
N ARG A 359 16.19 12.73 8.67
CA ARG A 359 16.43 14.03 9.31
C ARG A 359 17.54 14.83 8.64
N ASP A 360 18.58 14.16 8.16
CA ASP A 360 19.63 14.77 7.35
C ASP A 360 19.05 15.27 6.01
N PHE A 361 18.08 14.55 5.45
CA PHE A 361 17.34 14.98 4.26
C PHE A 361 16.38 16.14 4.55
N PHE A 362 15.56 16.00 5.59
CA PHE A 362 14.60 17.00 6.04
C PHE A 362 14.23 16.78 7.51
N THR A 363 14.61 17.73 8.37
CA THR A 363 14.17 17.77 9.76
C THR A 363 12.99 18.73 9.91
N PRO A 364 11.80 18.25 10.35
CA PRO A 364 10.67 19.12 10.62
C PRO A 364 11.00 20.17 11.70
N PRO A 365 10.48 21.41 11.58
CA PRO A 365 10.64 22.43 12.62
C PRO A 365 10.13 21.93 13.98
N GLY A 366 10.94 22.09 15.02
CA GLY A 366 10.59 21.65 16.38
C GLY A 366 10.74 20.15 16.64
N ALA A 367 11.31 19.37 15.72
CA ALA A 367 11.60 17.96 15.97
C ALA A 367 12.60 17.76 17.12
N SER A 368 12.24 16.92 18.11
CA SER A 368 13.14 16.54 19.20
C SER A 368 14.35 15.77 18.67
N PRO A 369 15.57 15.94 19.20
CA PRO A 369 16.78 15.25 18.73
C PRO A 369 16.65 13.71 18.84
N LEU A 370 17.40 12.98 18.02
CA LEU A 370 17.43 11.52 18.12
C LEU A 370 18.28 11.13 19.35
N PRO A 371 17.85 10.15 20.16
CA PRO A 371 18.66 9.66 21.26
C PRO A 371 19.85 8.86 20.76
N ALA A 372 20.95 8.85 21.52
CA ALA A 372 22.02 7.87 21.35
C ALA A 372 21.54 6.49 21.81
N LEU A 373 22.05 5.43 21.17
CA LEU A 373 21.65 4.05 21.44
C LEU A 373 22.82 3.29 22.06
N THR A 374 22.56 2.53 23.13
CA THR A 374 23.56 1.64 23.72
C THR A 374 22.98 0.23 23.83
N LEU A 375 23.62 -0.73 23.16
CA LEU A 375 23.28 -2.14 23.26
C LEU A 375 23.98 -2.76 24.47
N VAL A 376 23.24 -3.51 25.29
CA VAL A 376 23.75 -4.12 26.52
C VAL A 376 23.43 -5.61 26.52
N GLU A 377 24.42 -6.42 26.12
CA GLU A 377 24.41 -7.88 26.18
C GLU A 377 25.83 -8.40 25.90
N ARG A 378 26.14 -9.65 26.28
CA ARG A 378 27.45 -10.27 26.06
C ARG A 378 27.91 -10.26 24.59
N ASP A 379 26.99 -10.36 23.65
CA ASP A 379 27.20 -10.38 22.19
C ASP A 379 26.85 -9.03 21.51
N ALA A 380 26.68 -7.95 22.28
CA ALA A 380 26.28 -6.64 21.74
C ALA A 380 27.19 -6.12 20.60
N GLU A 381 28.49 -6.39 20.67
CA GLU A 381 29.45 -6.00 19.63
C GLU A 381 29.21 -6.71 18.29
N GLU A 382 28.74 -7.98 18.32
CA GLU A 382 28.37 -8.71 17.10
C GLU A 382 27.20 -8.03 16.40
N TYR A 383 26.19 -7.64 17.18
CA TYR A 383 25.00 -6.94 16.67
C TYR A 383 25.32 -5.55 16.09
N VAL A 384 26.29 -4.82 16.66
CA VAL A 384 26.77 -3.56 16.07
C VAL A 384 27.50 -3.81 14.75
N ARG A 385 28.38 -4.82 14.69
CA ARG A 385 29.08 -5.19 13.44
C ARG A 385 28.11 -5.59 12.34
N ASP A 386 27.13 -6.39 12.68
CA ASP A 386 26.06 -6.81 11.79
C ASP A 386 25.26 -5.62 11.26
N HIS A 387 24.86 -4.71 12.15
CA HIS A 387 24.17 -3.48 11.78
C HIS A 387 25.01 -2.61 10.83
N GLU A 388 26.30 -2.43 11.11
CA GLU A 388 27.21 -1.66 10.25
C GLU A 388 27.42 -2.30 8.88
N PHE A 389 27.58 -3.63 8.82
CA PHE A 389 27.61 -4.36 7.56
C PHE A 389 26.38 -4.03 6.70
N TYR A 390 25.19 -3.99 7.30
CA TYR A 390 23.98 -3.58 6.60
C TYR A 390 23.95 -2.14 6.15
N ARG A 391 24.42 -1.21 6.99
CA ARG A 391 24.50 0.20 6.63
C ARG A 391 25.37 0.40 5.40
N GLN A 392 26.48 -0.32 5.33
CA GLN A 392 27.40 -0.31 4.19
C GLN A 392 26.75 -0.91 2.93
N GLN A 393 26.07 -2.04 3.05
CA GLN A 393 25.35 -2.66 1.91
C GLN A 393 24.26 -1.75 1.34
N ALA A 394 23.45 -1.14 2.20
CA ALA A 394 22.46 -0.14 1.79
C ALA A 394 23.10 1.21 1.37
N GLY A 395 24.40 1.38 1.66
CA GLY A 395 25.22 2.58 1.42
C GLY A 395 24.57 3.88 1.85
N PHE A 396 24.18 3.91 3.12
CA PHE A 396 23.77 5.13 3.80
C PHE A 396 24.92 6.15 3.78
N LEU A 397 24.62 7.39 3.36
CA LEU A 397 25.57 8.51 3.38
C LEU A 397 25.69 9.17 4.77
N SER A 398 24.64 9.04 5.58
CA SER A 398 24.61 9.59 6.94
C SER A 398 25.57 8.81 7.85
N GLU A 399 26.37 9.53 8.65
CA GLU A 399 27.16 8.95 9.75
C GLU A 399 26.24 8.30 10.81
N GLY A 400 24.96 8.66 10.81
CA GLY A 400 23.94 8.05 11.64
C GLY A 400 24.06 8.45 13.12
N PRO A 401 23.16 7.94 13.97
CA PRO A 401 23.27 8.12 15.41
C PRO A 401 24.36 7.20 15.97
N THR A 402 25.04 7.63 17.02
CA THR A 402 26.00 6.80 17.76
C THR A 402 25.29 5.58 18.35
N ILE A 403 25.76 4.38 17.97
CA ILE A 403 25.32 3.09 18.51
C ILE A 403 26.52 2.47 19.23
N ASP A 404 26.50 2.52 20.55
CA ASP A 404 27.52 1.93 21.41
C ASP A 404 27.16 0.50 21.80
N ALA A 405 28.17 -0.32 22.11
CA ALA A 405 27.99 -1.67 22.64
C ALA A 405 28.65 -1.81 24.00
N VAL A 406 27.96 -2.49 24.91
CA VAL A 406 28.48 -2.90 26.22
C VAL A 406 28.42 -4.43 26.28
N PRO A 407 29.57 -5.13 26.12
CA PRO A 407 29.66 -6.60 26.00
C PRO A 407 29.52 -7.32 27.34
N GLU A 408 28.50 -6.95 28.13
CA GLU A 408 28.24 -7.51 29.45
C GLU A 408 26.73 -7.77 29.60
N ALA A 409 26.37 -8.80 30.38
CA ALA A 409 24.96 -9.15 30.59
C ALA A 409 24.20 -8.01 31.32
N PRO A 410 22.94 -7.71 30.94
CA PRO A 410 22.18 -6.57 31.44
C PRO A 410 21.63 -6.78 32.86
N THR A 411 22.47 -7.14 33.83
CA THR A 411 22.09 -7.35 35.23
C THR A 411 21.69 -6.05 35.91
N VAL A 412 20.89 -6.11 36.99
CA VAL A 412 20.50 -4.90 37.74
C VAL A 412 21.71 -4.06 38.20
N PRO A 413 22.79 -4.63 38.80
CA PRO A 413 23.98 -3.84 39.17
C PRO A 413 24.65 -3.17 37.97
N MET A 414 24.73 -3.87 36.85
CA MET A 414 25.29 -3.33 35.62
C MET A 414 24.47 -2.14 35.10
N MET A 415 23.15 -2.31 35.01
CA MET A 415 22.26 -1.24 34.57
C MET A 415 22.31 -0.04 35.53
N LEU A 416 22.45 -0.25 36.84
CA LEU A 416 22.63 0.83 37.81
C LEU A 416 23.95 1.60 37.59
N ARG A 417 25.04 0.91 37.21
CA ARG A 417 26.30 1.56 36.85
C ARG A 417 26.12 2.43 35.60
N LEU A 418 25.61 1.85 34.51
CA LEU A 418 25.39 2.56 33.25
C LEU A 418 24.43 3.76 33.40
N LEU A 419 23.36 3.60 34.18
CA LEU A 419 22.40 4.66 34.45
C LEU A 419 22.94 5.72 35.42
N GLY A 420 23.87 5.37 36.31
CA GLY A 420 24.56 6.32 37.19
C GLY A 420 25.58 7.18 36.45
N ASP A 421 26.25 6.61 35.44
CA ASP A 421 27.12 7.34 34.50
C ASP A 421 26.31 8.16 33.48
N ALA A 422 25.00 7.89 33.38
CA ALA A 422 24.04 8.66 32.60
C ALA A 422 23.15 9.54 33.50
N GLU A 423 22.29 10.37 32.89
CA GLU A 423 21.20 11.04 33.59
C GLU A 423 19.96 10.13 33.50
N PRO A 424 19.48 9.47 34.58
CA PRO A 424 18.33 8.55 34.51
C PRO A 424 17.06 9.21 33.98
N ALA A 425 16.81 10.47 34.37
CA ALA A 425 15.66 11.26 33.92
C ALA A 425 15.68 11.59 32.41
N ALA A 426 16.85 11.47 31.77
CA ALA A 426 17.05 11.64 30.33
C ALA A 426 17.35 10.30 29.62
N SER A 427 17.09 9.17 30.27
CA SER A 427 17.36 7.84 29.74
C SER A 427 16.06 7.06 29.51
N ALA A 428 16.10 6.04 28.68
CA ALA A 428 15.05 5.02 28.57
C ALA A 428 15.68 3.64 28.44
N VAL A 429 14.98 2.60 28.89
CA VAL A 429 15.44 1.21 28.84
C VAL A 429 14.44 0.36 28.07
N ILE A 430 14.90 -0.42 27.09
CA ILE A 430 14.09 -1.39 26.34
C ILE A 430 14.65 -2.78 26.62
N LEU A 431 13.85 -3.66 27.19
CA LEU A 431 14.19 -5.06 27.43
C LEU A 431 13.56 -5.93 26.32
N VAL A 432 14.39 -6.61 25.54
CA VAL A 432 13.94 -7.36 24.34
C VAL A 432 13.68 -8.85 24.57
N ASP A 433 13.98 -9.38 25.76
CA ASP A 433 13.77 -10.79 26.14
C ASP A 433 12.87 -10.93 27.39
N THR A 434 12.09 -12.00 27.44
CA THR A 434 11.10 -12.35 28.46
C THR A 434 11.70 -12.62 29.85
N LEU A 435 12.95 -13.08 29.92
CA LEU A 435 13.68 -13.31 31.19
C LEU A 435 14.06 -12.00 31.92
N ALA A 436 13.97 -10.85 31.25
CA ALA A 436 14.37 -9.54 31.78
C ALA A 436 13.26 -8.81 32.58
N ALA A 437 12.04 -9.36 32.71
CA ALA A 437 10.93 -8.70 33.41
C ALA A 437 11.24 -8.37 34.90
N THR A 438 12.04 -9.20 35.56
CA THR A 438 12.51 -8.94 36.94
C THR A 438 13.47 -7.75 37.03
N ILE A 439 14.20 -7.46 35.95
CA ILE A 439 15.09 -6.31 35.83
C ILE A 439 14.26 -5.05 35.62
N GLY A 440 13.29 -5.10 34.71
CA GLY A 440 12.41 -3.98 34.41
C GLY A 440 11.64 -3.47 35.62
N THR A 441 11.00 -4.36 36.38
CA THR A 441 10.31 -4.01 37.62
C THR A 441 11.24 -3.40 38.67
N ARG A 442 12.46 -3.94 38.83
CA ARG A 442 13.46 -3.43 39.78
C ARG A 442 14.04 -2.09 39.38
N LEU A 443 14.17 -1.81 38.07
CA LEU A 443 14.61 -0.52 37.55
C LEU A 443 13.50 0.52 37.70
N ALA A 444 12.26 0.19 37.32
CA ALA A 444 11.13 1.10 37.44
C ALA A 444 10.82 1.48 38.90
N ALA A 445 11.00 0.56 39.85
CA ALA A 445 10.88 0.86 41.28
C ALA A 445 11.97 1.83 41.81
N ARG A 446 13.15 1.86 41.18
CA ARG A 446 14.28 2.74 41.56
C ARG A 446 14.28 4.07 40.83
N PHE A 447 13.76 4.09 39.59
CA PHE A 447 13.69 5.27 38.73
C PHE A 447 12.25 5.45 38.20
N PRO A 448 11.31 5.95 39.03
CA PRO A 448 9.89 5.99 38.68
C PRO A 448 9.56 6.81 37.42
N ASP A 449 10.35 7.85 37.14
CA ASP A 449 10.15 8.77 36.01
C ASP A 449 10.87 8.33 34.72
N MET A 450 11.71 7.28 34.79
CA MET A 450 12.45 6.77 33.64
C MET A 450 11.59 5.75 32.86
N PRO A 451 11.34 5.96 31.56
CA PRO A 451 10.63 4.98 30.75
C PRO A 451 11.36 3.63 30.70
N VAL A 452 10.66 2.56 31.08
CA VAL A 452 11.16 1.18 30.98
C VAL A 452 10.16 0.36 30.17
N PHE A 453 10.61 -0.22 29.07
CA PHE A 453 9.80 -1.02 28.16
C PHE A 453 10.16 -2.49 28.30
N VAL A 454 9.17 -3.36 28.52
CA VAL A 454 9.37 -4.80 28.72
C VAL A 454 8.48 -5.59 27.78
N SER A 455 9.06 -6.59 27.12
CA SER A 455 8.27 -7.49 26.28
C SER A 455 7.31 -8.31 27.13
N ASP A 456 6.04 -8.33 26.74
CA ASP A 456 5.04 -9.23 27.31
C ASP A 456 4.24 -9.89 26.17
N LEU A 457 4.23 -11.22 26.19
CA LEU A 457 3.61 -12.08 25.19
C LEU A 457 2.09 -12.20 25.38
N ASN A 458 1.57 -11.76 26.53
CA ASN A 458 0.14 -11.88 26.89
C ASN A 458 -0.63 -10.56 26.82
N THR A 459 0.02 -9.44 26.50
CA THR A 459 -0.64 -8.12 26.42
C THR A 459 -1.29 -7.91 25.05
N ASN A 460 -2.42 -7.20 25.04
CA ASN A 460 -3.04 -6.72 23.80
C ASN A 460 -2.58 -5.29 23.51
N ILE A 461 -2.73 -4.84 22.25
CA ILE A 461 -2.36 -3.48 21.80
C ILE A 461 -3.01 -2.36 22.64
N ALA A 462 -4.19 -2.63 23.21
CA ALA A 462 -4.90 -1.68 24.07
C ALA A 462 -4.18 -1.44 25.41
N ASP A 463 -3.28 -2.34 25.81
CA ASP A 463 -2.62 -2.36 27.12
C ASP A 463 -1.20 -1.77 27.07
N ASP A 464 -0.66 -1.47 25.88
CA ASP A 464 0.71 -0.94 25.69
C ASP A 464 0.95 0.44 26.36
N ALA A 465 -0.13 1.14 26.74
CA ALA A 465 -0.08 2.43 27.42
C ALA A 465 -0.30 2.33 28.94
N ILE A 466 -0.56 1.14 29.47
CA ILE A 466 -0.85 0.94 30.90
C ILE A 466 0.48 0.89 31.66
N GLN A 467 0.69 1.91 32.50
CA GLN A 467 1.80 1.96 33.44
C GLN A 467 1.50 1.06 34.64
N VAL A 468 2.33 0.03 34.87
CA VAL A 468 2.07 -0.97 35.92
C VAL A 468 2.73 -0.58 37.24
N VAL A 469 4.01 -0.20 37.21
CA VAL A 469 4.79 0.30 38.37
C VAL A 469 5.75 1.37 37.88
N GLY A 470 5.62 2.61 38.38
CA GLY A 470 6.36 3.75 37.82
C GLY A 470 6.08 3.91 36.31
N SER A 471 7.07 4.35 35.54
CA SER A 471 7.00 4.47 34.07
C SER A 471 7.28 3.16 33.33
N LEU A 472 7.01 1.99 33.95
CA LEU A 472 7.11 0.67 33.32
C LEU A 472 5.95 0.42 32.36
N GLN A 473 6.26 0.15 31.10
CA GLN A 473 5.30 -0.12 30.03
C GLN A 473 5.59 -1.49 29.40
N SER A 474 4.56 -2.30 29.30
CA SER A 474 4.65 -3.57 28.57
C SER A 474 4.45 -3.32 27.08
N TYR A 475 5.11 -4.11 26.23
CA TYR A 475 4.87 -4.08 24.79
C TYR A 475 4.80 -5.48 24.19
N SER A 476 3.98 -5.61 23.14
CA SER A 476 3.89 -6.83 22.33
C SER A 476 4.42 -6.62 20.92
N LEU A 477 4.91 -7.70 20.29
CA LEU A 477 5.34 -7.69 18.89
C LEU A 477 4.11 -7.69 17.98
N VAL A 478 3.84 -6.57 17.30
CA VAL A 478 2.61 -6.38 16.51
C VAL A 478 2.88 -5.73 15.16
N LEU A 479 1.97 -5.95 14.20
CA LEU A 479 1.95 -5.27 12.90
C LEU A 479 1.13 -3.97 12.92
N ASP A 480 0.78 -3.47 14.10
CA ASP A 480 0.02 -2.22 14.25
C ASP A 480 0.93 -1.01 14.45
N THR A 481 0.75 0.01 13.62
CA THR A 481 1.41 1.30 13.77
C THR A 481 0.52 2.22 14.62
N ARG A 482 1.11 3.05 15.49
CA ARG A 482 0.35 3.96 16.38
C ARG A 482 -0.62 4.88 15.63
N GLU A 483 -0.28 5.27 14.41
CA GLU A 483 -1.10 6.14 13.55
C GLU A 483 -2.15 5.37 12.73
N GLY A 484 -2.09 4.02 12.73
CA GLY A 484 -2.91 3.19 11.87
C GLY A 484 -2.66 3.42 10.38
N LEU A 485 -1.45 3.82 10.02
CA LEU A 485 -0.95 3.95 8.66
C LEU A 485 0.04 2.83 8.41
N ILE A 486 -0.12 2.06 7.34
CA ILE A 486 0.90 1.08 6.97
C ILE A 486 2.15 1.87 6.54
N GLN A 487 3.31 1.45 7.05
CA GLN A 487 4.57 2.00 6.56
C GLN A 487 4.73 1.55 5.11
N ASP A 488 4.53 2.49 4.19
CA ASP A 488 4.87 2.38 2.77
C ASP A 488 6.06 3.32 2.54
N ALA A 489 7.23 2.73 2.32
CA ALA A 489 8.48 3.45 2.07
C ALA A 489 8.34 4.49 0.95
N TRP A 490 7.51 4.22 -0.06
CA TRP A 490 7.28 5.11 -1.19
C TRP A 490 6.33 6.26 -0.86
N GLU A 491 5.32 6.01 -0.02
CA GLU A 491 4.50 7.09 0.54
C GLU A 491 5.32 7.99 1.47
N ARG A 492 6.18 7.40 2.29
CA ARG A 492 7.10 8.14 3.17
C ARG A 492 8.09 8.98 2.37
N ALA A 493 8.67 8.44 1.30
CA ALA A 493 9.55 9.17 0.39
C ALA A 493 8.80 10.33 -0.29
N ALA A 494 7.60 10.09 -0.82
CA ALA A 494 6.78 11.13 -1.45
C ALA A 494 6.45 12.27 -0.47
N ARG A 495 6.13 11.94 0.80
CA ARG A 495 5.90 12.92 1.86
C ARG A 495 7.16 13.74 2.16
N LEU A 496 8.30 13.09 2.39
CA LEU A 496 9.55 13.78 2.73
C LEU A 496 10.01 14.71 1.61
N ILE A 497 9.97 14.25 0.35
CA ILE A 497 10.31 15.06 -0.83
C ILE A 497 9.41 16.30 -0.90
N HIS A 498 8.11 16.13 -0.70
CA HIS A 498 7.15 17.24 -0.70
C HIS A 498 7.39 18.23 0.44
N GLU A 499 7.58 17.75 1.67
CA GLU A 499 7.83 18.62 2.83
C GLU A 499 9.12 19.42 2.68
N ARG A 500 10.19 18.79 2.15
CA ARG A 500 11.42 19.51 1.83
C ARG A 500 11.19 20.60 0.78
N TYR A 501 10.42 20.30 -0.27
CA TYR A 501 10.04 21.30 -1.27
C TYR A 501 9.27 22.47 -0.64
N VAL A 502 8.27 22.20 0.19
CA VAL A 502 7.50 23.24 0.90
C VAL A 502 8.42 24.09 1.78
N ALA A 503 9.42 23.50 2.43
CA ALA A 503 10.39 24.23 3.24
C ALA A 503 11.32 25.15 2.44
N THR A 504 11.48 24.95 1.12
CA THR A 504 12.23 25.88 0.24
C THR A 504 11.44 27.14 -0.11
N ILE A 505 10.12 27.14 0.10
CA ILE A 505 9.26 28.27 -0.20
C ILE A 505 9.31 29.26 0.97
N ASP A 506 9.51 30.54 0.67
CA ASP A 506 9.48 31.60 1.67
C ASP A 506 8.18 31.52 2.50
N PRO A 507 8.26 31.40 3.84
CA PRO A 507 7.09 31.37 4.71
C PRO A 507 6.12 32.55 4.53
N GLN A 508 6.61 33.69 4.05
CA GLN A 508 5.80 34.90 3.81
C GLN A 508 5.17 34.93 2.41
N ALA A 509 5.59 34.06 1.49
CA ALA A 509 5.01 34.01 0.16
C ALA A 509 3.63 33.32 0.16
N PRO A 510 2.68 33.76 -0.68
CA PRO A 510 1.38 33.10 -0.82
C PRO A 510 1.55 31.63 -1.21
N ARG A 511 1.01 30.72 -0.39
CA ARG A 511 1.04 29.27 -0.69
C ARG A 511 -0.04 28.90 -1.70
N SER A 512 0.38 28.21 -2.77
CA SER A 512 -0.56 27.58 -3.69
C SER A 512 -1.23 26.36 -3.04
N PRO A 513 -2.40 25.91 -3.52
CA PRO A 513 -3.02 24.67 -3.06
C PRO A 513 -2.13 23.41 -3.20
N ALA A 514 -1.12 23.47 -4.07
CA ALA A 514 -0.14 22.41 -4.29
C ALA A 514 1.07 22.48 -3.32
N ALA A 515 1.20 23.55 -2.52
CA ALA A 515 2.32 23.83 -1.64
C ALA A 515 1.90 23.90 -0.15
N MET A 516 0.82 23.20 0.20
CA MET A 516 0.37 23.04 1.59
C MET A 516 1.20 21.95 2.31
N PRO A 517 1.36 22.02 3.64
CA PRO A 517 1.90 20.91 4.43
C PRO A 517 1.15 19.60 4.12
N TRP A 518 1.84 18.47 4.20
CA TRP A 518 1.30 17.18 3.73
C TRP A 518 -0.07 16.87 4.35
N ASP A 519 -0.24 17.12 5.65
CA ASP A 519 -1.48 16.84 6.39
C ASP A 519 -2.67 17.70 5.96
N GLU A 520 -2.40 18.88 5.40
CA GLU A 520 -3.40 19.78 4.82
C GLU A 520 -3.52 19.64 3.29
N LEU A 521 -2.57 18.96 2.66
CA LEU A 521 -2.52 18.76 1.23
C LEU A 521 -3.68 17.90 0.75
N SER A 522 -4.38 18.35 -0.30
CA SER A 522 -5.50 17.60 -0.86
C SER A 522 -5.06 16.24 -1.41
N GLU A 523 -5.96 15.25 -1.38
CA GLU A 523 -5.69 13.91 -1.88
C GLU A 523 -5.27 13.89 -3.36
N PHE A 524 -5.73 14.86 -4.16
CA PHE A 524 -5.29 15.03 -5.54
C PHE A 524 -3.78 15.31 -5.63
N TYR A 525 -3.24 16.21 -4.80
CA TYR A 525 -1.81 16.54 -4.82
C TYR A 525 -0.96 15.47 -4.13
N ARG A 526 -1.41 14.87 -3.02
CA ARG A 526 -0.76 13.67 -2.45
C ARG A 526 -0.66 12.56 -3.48
N GLY A 527 -1.72 12.34 -4.26
CA GLY A 527 -1.73 11.40 -5.37
C GLY A 527 -0.73 11.75 -6.49
N SER A 528 -0.55 13.04 -6.80
CA SER A 528 0.47 13.50 -7.76
C SER A 528 1.89 13.23 -7.26
N ASN A 529 2.17 13.45 -5.97
CA ASN A 529 3.49 13.17 -5.37
C ASN A 529 3.80 11.66 -5.35
N ARG A 530 2.82 10.82 -4.96
CA ARG A 530 2.98 9.35 -5.02
C ARG A 530 3.19 8.85 -6.45
N ARG A 531 2.52 9.46 -7.43
CA ARG A 531 2.70 9.15 -8.85
C ARG A 531 4.12 9.45 -9.30
N GLN A 532 4.64 10.64 -9.01
CA GLN A 532 6.00 11.05 -9.39
C GLN A 532 7.06 10.05 -8.91
N VAL A 533 7.00 9.63 -7.64
CA VAL A 533 7.94 8.63 -7.09
C VAL A 533 7.82 7.28 -7.81
N ARG A 534 6.60 6.79 -8.03
CA ARG A 534 6.39 5.49 -8.72
C ARG A 534 6.78 5.53 -10.19
N ASN A 535 6.53 6.65 -10.86
CA ASN A 535 6.92 6.82 -12.25
C ASN A 535 8.44 6.90 -12.37
N ALA A 536 9.14 7.53 -11.42
CA ALA A 536 10.60 7.51 -11.37
C ALA A 536 11.15 6.08 -11.28
N LEU A 537 10.57 5.22 -10.44
CA LEU A 537 10.96 3.79 -10.37
C LEU A 537 10.83 3.08 -11.72
N TRP A 538 9.73 3.32 -12.43
CA TRP A 538 9.46 2.74 -13.74
C TRP A 538 10.41 3.29 -14.82
N MET A 539 10.55 4.61 -14.92
CA MET A 539 11.38 5.26 -15.94
C MET A 539 12.85 4.82 -15.85
N VAL A 540 13.40 4.75 -14.65
CA VAL A 540 14.80 4.35 -14.43
C VAL A 540 15.07 2.94 -14.97
N GLU A 541 14.14 2.00 -14.81
CA GLU A 541 14.34 0.65 -15.35
C GLU A 541 13.99 0.55 -16.84
N GLN A 542 12.83 1.05 -17.23
CA GLN A 542 12.27 0.81 -18.56
C GLN A 542 12.87 1.71 -19.63
N ILE A 543 13.30 2.91 -19.26
CA ILE A 543 13.84 3.89 -20.20
C ILE A 543 15.35 3.94 -20.07
N ALA A 544 15.89 4.09 -18.85
CA ALA A 544 17.32 4.25 -18.66
C ALA A 544 18.09 2.92 -18.59
N GLY A 545 17.41 1.76 -18.53
CA GLY A 545 18.10 0.46 -18.46
C GLY A 545 18.90 0.27 -17.18
N HIS A 546 18.46 0.90 -16.09
CA HIS A 546 19.04 0.71 -14.75
C HIS A 546 18.27 -0.36 -13.97
N THR A 547 18.83 -0.76 -12.84
CA THR A 547 18.20 -1.59 -11.82
C THR A 547 18.27 -0.87 -10.48
N TRP A 548 17.24 -0.99 -9.64
CA TRP A 548 17.35 -0.54 -8.23
C TRP A 548 17.91 -1.63 -7.30
N ASN A 549 18.28 -2.80 -7.84
CA ASN A 549 19.02 -3.79 -7.07
C ASN A 549 20.48 -3.38 -6.98
N THR A 550 20.86 -2.92 -5.78
CA THR A 550 22.22 -2.50 -5.47
C THR A 550 22.87 -3.37 -4.38
N TRP A 551 22.37 -4.58 -4.17
CA TRP A 551 22.98 -5.52 -3.22
C TRP A 551 24.37 -5.94 -3.72
N GLY A 552 25.35 -6.01 -2.80
CA GLY A 552 26.69 -6.53 -3.09
C GLY A 552 27.68 -5.55 -3.73
N THR A 553 27.26 -4.36 -4.16
CA THR A 553 28.16 -3.34 -4.73
C THR A 553 28.08 -2.04 -3.90
N PRO A 554 29.16 -1.68 -3.17
CA PRO A 554 29.25 -0.43 -2.44
C PRO A 554 29.05 0.76 -3.39
N PRO A 555 28.33 1.81 -2.99
CA PRO A 555 28.00 2.91 -3.90
C PRO A 555 29.21 3.81 -4.19
N ALA A 556 29.22 4.40 -5.39
CA ALA A 556 29.98 5.61 -5.63
C ALA A 556 29.42 6.75 -4.76
N GLN A 557 30.26 7.34 -3.91
CA GLN A 557 29.87 8.50 -3.11
C GLN A 557 29.82 9.74 -4.02
N LEU A 558 28.65 10.39 -4.06
CA LEU A 558 28.49 11.68 -4.73
C LEU A 558 28.38 12.77 -3.66
N SER A 559 29.22 13.80 -3.78
CA SER A 559 29.18 14.96 -2.89
C SER A 559 27.91 15.76 -3.11
N GLY A 560 27.23 16.12 -2.01
CA GLY A 560 26.04 16.96 -2.07
C GLY A 560 26.31 18.38 -2.57
N ARG A 561 27.56 18.87 -2.45
CA ARG A 561 27.97 20.17 -2.98
C ARG A 561 28.12 20.11 -4.50
N ASP A 562 28.83 19.10 -5.00
CA ASP A 562 29.05 18.88 -6.42
C ASP A 562 27.70 18.77 -7.15
N MET A 563 26.74 18.03 -6.57
CA MET A 563 25.39 17.93 -7.11
C MET A 563 24.59 19.25 -7.09
N ALA A 564 24.78 20.10 -6.09
CA ALA A 564 24.05 21.37 -5.97
C ALA A 564 24.52 22.40 -7.00
N ASP A 565 25.82 22.37 -7.34
CA ASP A 565 26.44 23.34 -8.25
C ASP A 565 26.35 22.91 -9.73
N SER A 566 26.13 21.62 -10.01
CA SER A 566 25.99 21.10 -11.37
C SER A 566 24.62 21.39 -12.01
N PRO A 567 24.54 21.67 -13.33
CA PRO A 567 23.29 21.74 -14.08
C PRO A 567 22.48 20.43 -14.06
N PRO A 568 21.15 20.46 -14.29
CA PRO A 568 20.30 19.27 -14.19
C PRO A 568 20.73 18.05 -15.04
N LEU A 569 21.20 18.26 -16.27
CA LEU A 569 21.68 17.16 -17.12
C LEU A 569 23.01 16.57 -16.62
N GLU A 570 23.88 17.40 -16.06
CA GLU A 570 25.14 16.96 -15.47
C GLU A 570 24.88 16.17 -14.17
N GLN A 571 23.93 16.62 -13.35
CA GLN A 571 23.45 15.86 -12.18
C GLN A 571 22.96 14.46 -12.59
N LEU A 572 22.19 14.35 -13.67
CA LEU A 572 21.72 13.08 -14.20
C LEU A 572 22.88 12.21 -14.70
N ALA A 573 23.85 12.79 -15.41
CA ALA A 573 25.05 12.09 -15.86
C ALA A 573 25.91 11.57 -14.70
N LEU A 574 26.08 12.36 -13.63
CA LEU A 574 26.77 11.95 -12.40
C LEU A 574 26.05 10.79 -11.69
N MET A 575 24.73 10.70 -11.83
CA MET A 575 23.93 9.55 -11.35
C MET A 575 23.92 8.36 -12.33
N GLY A 576 24.64 8.44 -13.44
CA GLY A 576 24.79 7.37 -14.43
C GLY A 576 23.79 7.40 -15.58
N PHE A 577 22.99 8.46 -15.72
CA PHE A 577 22.00 8.56 -16.79
C PHE A 577 22.56 9.32 -17.99
N ASP A 578 22.66 8.65 -19.14
CA ASP A 578 23.05 9.30 -20.39
C ASP A 578 22.00 10.33 -20.86
N HIS A 579 22.42 11.24 -21.74
CA HIS A 579 21.57 12.32 -22.23
C HIS A 579 20.28 11.84 -22.94
N PRO A 580 20.33 10.92 -23.94
CA PRO A 580 19.12 10.33 -24.53
C PRO A 580 18.13 9.74 -23.51
N SER A 581 18.62 8.98 -22.54
CA SER A 581 17.83 8.38 -21.47
C SER A 581 17.21 9.46 -20.58
N ALA A 582 18.00 10.46 -20.14
CA ALA A 582 17.52 11.59 -19.35
C ALA A 582 16.38 12.35 -20.02
N MET A 583 16.50 12.64 -21.32
CA MET A 583 15.47 13.35 -22.08
C MET A 583 14.21 12.51 -22.25
N SER A 584 14.36 11.22 -22.51
CA SER A 584 13.23 10.28 -22.65
C SER A 584 12.46 10.11 -21.33
N MET A 585 13.18 10.07 -20.20
CA MET A 585 12.57 10.06 -18.87
C MET A 585 11.84 11.38 -18.57
N ALA A 586 12.44 12.54 -18.88
CA ALA A 586 11.79 13.83 -18.65
C ALA A 586 10.48 13.95 -19.44
N ARG A 587 10.47 13.44 -20.67
CA ARG A 587 9.27 13.32 -21.50
C ARG A 587 8.21 12.42 -20.85
N ALA A 588 8.60 11.22 -20.42
CA ALA A 588 7.68 10.26 -19.83
C ALA A 588 7.04 10.79 -18.54
N GLU A 589 7.80 11.50 -17.68
CA GLU A 589 7.25 12.16 -16.49
C GLU A 589 6.25 13.27 -16.85
N HIS A 590 6.56 14.10 -17.85
CA HIS A 590 5.65 15.15 -18.29
C HIS A 590 4.33 14.58 -18.84
N GLU A 591 4.41 13.53 -19.66
CA GLU A 591 3.24 12.86 -20.23
C GLU A 591 2.39 12.19 -19.14
N ASP A 592 3.01 11.51 -18.17
CA ASP A 592 2.33 10.90 -17.04
C ASP A 592 1.66 11.94 -16.13
N TRP A 593 2.36 13.03 -15.81
CA TRP A 593 1.80 14.17 -15.08
C TRP A 593 0.59 14.77 -15.80
N CYS A 594 0.70 15.03 -17.11
CA CYS A 594 -0.41 15.53 -17.93
C CYS A 594 -1.62 14.58 -17.90
N ARG A 595 -1.37 13.27 -18.02
CA ARG A 595 -2.42 12.23 -17.98
C ARG A 595 -3.14 12.22 -16.64
N TYR A 596 -2.40 12.31 -15.53
CA TYR A 596 -2.94 12.38 -14.19
C TYR A 596 -3.84 13.60 -13.98
N TYR A 597 -3.38 14.78 -14.40
CA TYR A 597 -4.14 16.02 -14.29
C TYR A 597 -5.42 15.97 -15.13
N ARG A 598 -5.33 15.57 -16.40
CA ARG A 598 -6.50 15.46 -17.30
C ARG A 598 -7.53 14.45 -16.78
N ARG A 599 -7.10 13.29 -16.28
CA ARG A 599 -7.98 12.29 -15.65
C ARG A 599 -8.74 12.84 -14.44
N ASN A 600 -8.16 13.81 -13.73
CA ASN A 600 -8.77 14.49 -12.59
C ASN A 600 -9.53 15.78 -12.97
N GLY A 601 -9.78 15.98 -14.26
CA GLY A 601 -10.61 17.06 -14.79
C GLY A 601 -9.88 18.39 -15.02
N TRP A 602 -8.55 18.40 -14.98
CA TRP A 602 -7.77 19.59 -15.34
C TRP A 602 -7.69 19.79 -16.84
N LYS A 603 -7.61 21.06 -17.25
CA LYS A 603 -7.57 21.47 -18.65
C LYS A 603 -6.45 22.48 -18.88
N TYR A 604 -5.98 22.53 -20.13
CA TYR A 604 -5.06 23.57 -20.55
C TYR A 604 -5.75 24.94 -20.61
N GLY A 605 -5.01 25.98 -20.26
CA GLY A 605 -5.33 27.38 -20.51
C GLY A 605 -4.11 28.26 -20.30
N PRO A 606 -3.99 29.42 -20.97
CA PRO A 606 -2.76 30.21 -20.98
C PRO A 606 -2.37 30.76 -19.60
N ASN A 607 -3.36 30.99 -18.73
CA ASN A 607 -3.17 31.43 -17.36
C ASN A 607 -3.62 30.34 -16.40
N ARG A 608 -2.76 29.99 -15.44
CA ARG A 608 -3.06 28.99 -14.41
C ARG A 608 -4.16 29.50 -13.47
N ASP A 609 -5.16 28.65 -13.22
CA ASP A 609 -6.24 28.88 -12.25
C ASP A 609 -6.62 27.54 -11.62
N ASP A 610 -6.07 27.28 -10.43
CA ASP A 610 -6.26 26.03 -9.71
C ASP A 610 -7.71 25.83 -9.25
N SER A 611 -8.46 26.91 -9.01
CA SER A 611 -9.85 26.84 -8.57
C SER A 611 -10.77 26.31 -9.68
N ARG A 612 -10.43 26.63 -10.94
CA ARG A 612 -11.12 26.17 -12.14
C ARG A 612 -10.45 24.95 -12.80
N LYS A 613 -9.39 24.42 -12.17
CA LYS A 613 -8.56 23.31 -12.69
C LYS A 613 -7.94 23.62 -14.06
N ILE A 614 -7.41 24.82 -14.24
CA ILE A 614 -6.73 25.26 -15.46
C ILE A 614 -5.23 25.33 -15.18
N HIS A 615 -4.42 24.70 -16.04
CA HIS A 615 -2.96 24.74 -15.92
C HIS A 615 -2.30 24.98 -17.28
N ASP A 616 -1.43 25.98 -17.31
CA ASP A 616 -0.64 26.48 -18.44
C ASP A 616 0.40 25.49 -19.00
N LYS A 617 0.77 24.48 -18.22
CA LYS A 617 1.78 23.48 -18.61
C LYS A 617 1.19 22.18 -19.13
N LEU A 618 -0.15 22.06 -19.24
CA LEU A 618 -0.81 20.86 -19.79
C LEU A 618 -0.73 20.78 -21.33
N VAL A 619 0.47 20.92 -21.87
CA VAL A 619 0.80 20.95 -23.29
C VAL A 619 1.44 19.63 -23.75
N ASP A 620 1.52 19.43 -25.06
CA ASP A 620 2.27 18.32 -25.66
C ASP A 620 3.77 18.47 -25.43
N TRP A 621 4.51 17.36 -25.42
CA TRP A 621 5.96 17.38 -25.22
C TRP A 621 6.69 18.22 -26.28
N SER A 622 6.21 18.23 -27.52
CA SER A 622 6.80 19.05 -28.60
C SER A 622 6.84 20.55 -28.26
N VAL A 623 5.86 21.04 -27.49
CA VAL A 623 5.84 22.42 -26.99
C VAL A 623 6.87 22.63 -25.88
N VAL A 624 7.03 21.65 -24.99
CA VAL A 624 8.05 21.68 -23.92
C VAL A 624 9.45 21.72 -24.52
N GLU A 625 9.71 20.86 -25.49
CA GLU A 625 11.00 20.76 -26.20
C GLU A 625 11.34 22.03 -26.98
N SER A 626 10.34 22.68 -27.60
CA SER A 626 10.54 23.94 -28.33
C SER A 626 10.87 25.15 -27.45
N LYS A 627 10.68 25.06 -26.12
CA LYS A 627 10.82 26.18 -25.19
C LYS A 627 11.88 25.87 -24.12
N PRO A 628 13.08 26.50 -24.18
CA PRO A 628 14.19 26.19 -23.27
C PRO A 628 13.83 26.24 -21.78
N GLU A 629 12.98 27.19 -21.38
CA GLU A 629 12.53 27.33 -20.00
C GLU A 629 11.68 26.14 -19.51
N LEU A 630 10.77 25.64 -20.36
CA LEU A 630 9.93 24.49 -20.03
C LEU A 630 10.75 23.20 -20.00
N LEU A 631 11.64 23.03 -20.98
CA LEU A 631 12.55 21.90 -21.05
C LEU A 631 13.47 21.83 -19.83
N THR A 632 14.11 22.95 -19.48
CA THR A 632 14.97 23.05 -18.29
C THR A 632 14.19 22.75 -17.02
N ALA A 633 12.95 23.24 -16.91
CA ALA A 633 12.10 22.95 -15.76
C ALA A 633 11.73 21.46 -15.65
N ALA A 634 11.42 20.79 -16.76
CA ALA A 634 11.09 19.37 -16.80
C ALA A 634 12.30 18.50 -16.38
N VAL A 635 13.47 18.76 -16.97
CA VAL A 635 14.71 18.02 -16.64
C VAL A 635 15.14 18.27 -15.19
N ARG A 636 15.05 19.51 -14.70
CA ARG A 636 15.32 19.85 -13.29
C ARG A 636 14.40 19.10 -12.32
N SER A 637 13.11 18.98 -12.65
CA SER A 637 12.15 18.22 -11.82
C SER A 637 12.54 16.74 -11.73
N LEU A 638 12.94 16.14 -12.85
CA LEU A 638 13.42 14.76 -12.89
C LEU A 638 14.71 14.58 -12.06
N ALA A 639 15.72 15.43 -12.31
CA ALA A 639 16.99 15.39 -11.60
C ALA A 639 16.81 15.52 -10.07
N ALA A 640 15.99 16.49 -9.64
CA ALA A 640 15.68 16.70 -8.22
C ALA A 640 14.96 15.50 -7.59
N THR A 641 14.05 14.85 -8.32
CA THR A 641 13.33 13.66 -7.85
C THR A 641 14.29 12.49 -7.64
N LEU A 642 15.11 12.17 -8.66
CA LEU A 642 16.07 11.06 -8.60
C LEU A 642 17.17 11.32 -7.56
N TRP A 643 17.63 12.55 -7.44
CA TRP A 643 18.58 12.93 -6.40
C TRP A 643 17.96 12.79 -5.00
N SER A 644 16.71 13.22 -4.81
CA SER A 644 16.04 13.08 -3.52
C SER A 644 15.85 11.61 -3.12
N LEU A 645 15.48 10.75 -4.08
CA LEU A 645 15.42 9.31 -3.86
C LEU A 645 16.78 8.75 -3.42
N ARG A 646 17.86 9.16 -4.09
CA ARG A 646 19.23 8.75 -3.74
C ARG A 646 19.60 9.19 -2.32
N GLN A 647 19.30 10.43 -1.94
CA GLN A 647 19.56 10.94 -0.58
C GLN A 647 18.73 10.22 0.49
N LEU A 648 17.54 9.72 0.14
CA LEU A 648 16.72 8.85 1.00
C LEU A 648 17.15 7.37 0.98
N GLY A 649 18.27 7.05 0.31
CA GLY A 649 18.86 5.71 0.26
C GLY A 649 18.29 4.81 -0.84
N TYR A 650 17.43 5.33 -1.73
CA TYR A 650 16.92 4.60 -2.89
C TYR A 650 17.78 4.94 -4.12
N ARG A 651 18.63 4.01 -4.52
CA ARG A 651 19.59 4.22 -5.61
C ARG A 651 19.40 3.18 -6.70
N SER A 652 19.69 3.60 -7.93
CA SER A 652 19.79 2.72 -9.07
C SER A 652 21.22 2.66 -9.57
N ARG A 653 21.50 1.65 -10.40
CA ARG A 653 22.75 1.48 -11.14
C ARG A 653 22.43 0.96 -12.55
N PRO A 654 23.31 1.12 -13.54
CA PRO A 654 23.15 0.47 -14.84
C PRO A 654 22.92 -1.04 -14.69
N LEU A 655 21.93 -1.59 -15.40
CA LEU A 655 21.63 -3.03 -15.37
C LEU A 655 22.76 -3.84 -16.01
N TRP A 656 23.31 -3.32 -17.11
CA TRP A 656 24.46 -3.88 -17.80
C TRP A 656 25.72 -3.30 -17.20
N GLN A 657 26.54 -4.15 -16.60
CA GLN A 657 27.80 -3.76 -15.99
C GLN A 657 28.97 -4.14 -16.90
N SER A 658 30.06 -3.37 -16.82
CA SER A 658 31.27 -3.60 -17.61
C SER A 658 32.18 -4.62 -16.95
N PHE A 659 32.60 -5.63 -17.70
CA PHE A 659 33.56 -6.65 -17.25
C PHE A 659 34.70 -6.81 -18.25
N THR A 660 35.87 -7.20 -17.76
CA THR A 660 36.96 -7.72 -18.58
C THR A 660 36.91 -9.24 -18.61
N ARG A 661 37.16 -9.82 -19.80
CA ARG A 661 37.32 -11.28 -19.93
C ARG A 661 38.63 -11.70 -19.26
N SER A 662 38.63 -12.83 -18.58
CA SER A 662 39.78 -13.38 -17.87
C SER A 662 39.99 -14.89 -18.16
N GLY A 663 41.21 -15.36 -17.93
CA GLY A 663 41.59 -16.76 -18.12
C GLY A 663 42.08 -17.11 -19.54
N THR A 664 42.44 -18.37 -19.71
CA THR A 664 43.04 -18.93 -20.92
C THR A 664 42.24 -20.16 -21.37
N VAL A 665 42.15 -20.39 -22.68
CA VAL A 665 41.44 -21.53 -23.30
C VAL A 665 42.35 -22.27 -24.27
N THR A 666 41.97 -23.48 -24.67
CA THR A 666 42.48 -24.10 -25.89
C THR A 666 41.51 -23.85 -27.03
N ALA A 667 42.00 -23.61 -28.24
CA ALA A 667 41.12 -23.39 -29.39
C ALA A 667 41.74 -23.91 -30.69
N GLU A 668 40.89 -24.47 -31.54
CA GLU A 668 41.24 -24.98 -32.86
C GLU A 668 40.24 -24.47 -33.89
N GLN A 669 40.73 -23.94 -35.02
CA GLN A 669 39.87 -23.54 -36.12
C GLN A 669 39.41 -24.75 -36.92
N ARG A 670 38.10 -24.89 -37.15
CA ARG A 670 37.54 -26.02 -37.90
C ARG A 670 37.18 -25.61 -39.32
N SER A 671 37.56 -26.44 -40.30
CA SER A 671 37.34 -26.18 -41.73
C SER A 671 36.00 -26.67 -42.26
N THR A 672 35.20 -27.37 -41.45
CA THR A 672 33.88 -27.91 -41.83
C THR A 672 32.82 -27.47 -40.83
N PRO A 673 31.56 -27.24 -41.25
CA PRO A 673 30.47 -26.94 -40.33
C PRO A 673 30.29 -28.05 -39.31
N TRP A 674 29.92 -27.70 -38.08
CA TRP A 674 29.75 -28.65 -37.00
C TRP A 674 28.68 -28.18 -36.02
N THR A 675 28.24 -29.10 -35.17
CA THR A 675 27.25 -28.83 -34.13
C THR A 675 27.76 -29.26 -32.77
N TRP A 676 27.32 -28.56 -31.74
CA TRP A 676 27.54 -28.92 -30.35
C TRP A 676 26.26 -28.71 -29.55
N THR A 677 26.22 -29.19 -28.31
CA THR A 677 25.05 -29.06 -27.45
C THR A 677 25.35 -28.04 -26.37
N SER A 678 24.51 -27.00 -26.24
CA SER A 678 24.61 -26.03 -25.15
C SER A 678 24.37 -26.69 -23.80
N ASP A 679 24.76 -26.02 -22.72
CA ASP A 679 24.46 -26.47 -21.35
C ASP A 679 22.94 -26.61 -21.10
N SER A 680 22.12 -25.85 -21.83
CA SER A 680 20.65 -25.92 -21.82
C SER A 680 20.06 -27.03 -22.72
N GLY A 681 20.90 -27.85 -23.35
CA GLY A 681 20.47 -28.98 -24.18
C GLY A 681 20.07 -28.62 -25.61
N HIS A 682 20.27 -27.37 -26.04
CA HIS A 682 19.98 -26.95 -27.41
C HIS A 682 21.13 -27.30 -28.36
N THR A 683 20.79 -27.75 -29.57
CA THR A 683 21.79 -27.97 -30.63
C THR A 683 22.20 -26.63 -31.23
N MET A 684 23.47 -26.29 -31.03
CA MET A 684 24.14 -25.10 -31.55
C MET A 684 24.83 -25.42 -32.87
N ARG A 685 24.87 -24.46 -33.80
CA ARG A 685 25.46 -24.63 -35.14
C ARG A 685 26.61 -23.66 -35.35
N ALA A 686 27.69 -24.17 -35.93
CA ALA A 686 28.88 -23.41 -36.28
C ALA A 686 29.23 -23.64 -37.75
N ASP A 687 29.68 -22.59 -38.42
CA ASP A 687 30.04 -22.63 -39.84
C ASP A 687 31.48 -23.11 -40.04
N ALA A 688 31.81 -23.43 -41.29
CA ALA A 688 33.20 -23.68 -41.67
C ALA A 688 34.04 -22.41 -41.47
N GLY A 689 35.16 -22.52 -40.77
CA GLY A 689 36.03 -21.40 -40.41
C GLY A 689 35.87 -20.94 -38.97
N ASP A 690 34.83 -21.37 -38.26
CA ASP A 690 34.64 -21.03 -36.84
C ASP A 690 35.60 -21.81 -35.93
N TRP A 691 35.91 -21.19 -34.80
CA TRP A 691 36.81 -21.75 -33.80
C TRP A 691 36.04 -22.63 -32.82
N ALA A 692 36.53 -23.85 -32.60
CA ALA A 692 36.13 -24.70 -31.48
C ALA A 692 36.97 -24.31 -30.26
N VAL A 693 36.35 -23.60 -29.32
CA VAL A 693 36.98 -23.16 -28.07
C VAL A 693 36.64 -24.15 -26.97
N GLN A 694 37.64 -24.55 -26.18
CA GLN A 694 37.52 -25.53 -25.13
C GLN A 694 38.07 -25.00 -23.79
N ASP A 695 37.30 -25.21 -22.73
CA ASP A 695 37.65 -24.89 -21.35
C ASP A 695 36.89 -25.83 -20.42
N ASP A 696 37.57 -26.41 -19.43
CA ASP A 696 36.96 -27.27 -18.40
C ASP A 696 36.09 -28.42 -18.95
N GLY A 697 36.55 -29.06 -20.04
CA GLY A 697 35.84 -30.18 -20.69
C GLY A 697 34.63 -29.76 -21.56
N LYS A 698 34.27 -28.48 -21.57
CA LYS A 698 33.20 -27.94 -22.43
C LYS A 698 33.77 -27.38 -23.73
N VAL A 699 32.99 -27.50 -24.80
CA VAL A 699 33.35 -26.99 -26.13
C VAL A 699 32.22 -26.12 -26.65
N TRP A 700 32.55 -24.92 -27.14
CA TRP A 700 31.63 -24.03 -27.83
C TRP A 700 32.28 -23.43 -29.07
N SER A 701 31.46 -22.93 -29.99
CA SER A 701 31.93 -22.25 -31.20
C SER A 701 32.08 -20.76 -30.98
N VAL A 702 33.07 -20.15 -31.65
CA VAL A 702 33.22 -18.69 -31.77
C VAL A 702 33.54 -18.36 -33.22
N ARG A 703 32.81 -17.40 -33.82
CA ARG A 703 33.04 -16.93 -35.19
C ARG A 703 34.46 -16.38 -35.36
N ASP A 704 35.09 -16.60 -36.52
CA ASP A 704 36.52 -16.26 -36.73
C ASP A 704 36.88 -14.80 -36.45
N ASP A 705 36.07 -13.85 -36.91
CA ASP A 705 36.26 -12.42 -36.65
C ASP A 705 36.19 -12.09 -35.15
N ILE A 706 35.17 -12.61 -34.46
CA ILE A 706 35.00 -12.44 -33.01
C ILE A 706 36.17 -13.08 -32.25
N PHE A 707 36.63 -14.27 -32.67
CA PHE A 707 37.73 -14.96 -32.02
C PHE A 707 39.02 -14.15 -32.09
N ARG A 708 39.37 -13.61 -33.26
CA ARG A 708 40.57 -12.78 -33.44
C ARG A 708 40.51 -11.47 -32.64
N ASP A 709 39.32 -10.91 -32.49
CA ASP A 709 39.10 -9.68 -31.72
C ASP A 709 39.10 -9.92 -30.21
N THR A 710 38.73 -11.11 -29.75
CA THR A 710 38.50 -11.40 -28.32
C THR A 710 39.52 -12.35 -27.70
N TYR A 711 40.49 -12.87 -28.48
CA TYR A 711 41.57 -13.73 -28.00
C TYR A 711 42.95 -13.26 -28.49
N GLU A 712 44.00 -13.61 -27.73
CA GLU A 712 45.39 -13.44 -28.14
C GLU A 712 46.19 -14.74 -27.89
N PRO A 713 47.20 -15.06 -28.70
CA PRO A 713 48.01 -16.26 -28.51
C PRO A 713 48.74 -16.25 -27.16
N ALA A 714 48.67 -17.36 -26.42
CA ALA A 714 49.37 -17.55 -25.14
C ALA A 714 50.43 -18.69 -25.19
N GLY A 715 50.66 -19.29 -26.36
CA GLY A 715 51.59 -20.40 -26.58
C GLY A 715 50.95 -21.79 -26.41
N ASP A 716 51.53 -22.81 -27.06
CA ASP A 716 51.13 -24.22 -26.93
C ASP A 716 49.64 -24.53 -27.21
N GLY A 717 49.07 -23.91 -28.26
CA GLY A 717 47.65 -24.07 -28.61
C GLY A 717 46.68 -23.40 -27.63
N ARG A 718 47.20 -22.62 -26.67
CA ARG A 718 46.41 -21.85 -25.71
C ARG A 718 46.26 -20.40 -26.14
N TRP A 719 45.12 -19.82 -25.77
CA TRP A 719 44.69 -18.48 -26.12
C TRP A 719 44.18 -17.75 -24.89
N ARG A 720 44.68 -16.53 -24.64
CA ARG A 720 44.21 -15.69 -23.54
C ARG A 720 43.00 -14.88 -24.00
N ARG A 721 41.96 -14.82 -23.17
CA ARG A 721 40.80 -13.96 -23.43
C ARG A 721 41.18 -12.49 -23.26
N LYS A 722 40.67 -11.61 -24.13
CA LYS A 722 40.86 -10.15 -24.05
C LYS A 722 39.56 -9.39 -24.35
N GLY A 723 39.60 -8.08 -24.11
CA GLY A 723 38.49 -7.18 -24.39
C GLY A 723 37.46 -7.11 -23.26
N ARG A 724 36.59 -6.10 -23.37
CA ARG A 724 35.49 -5.85 -22.44
C ARG A 724 34.19 -6.46 -22.95
N VAL A 725 33.30 -6.76 -22.01
CA VAL A 725 31.91 -7.15 -22.26
C VAL A 725 31.00 -6.36 -21.34
N LEU A 726 29.73 -6.30 -21.71
CA LEU A 726 28.69 -5.97 -20.76
C LEU A 726 28.06 -7.26 -20.24
N ALA A 727 27.69 -7.33 -18.98
CA ALA A 727 26.94 -8.46 -18.47
C ALA A 727 25.89 -8.03 -17.44
N ARG A 728 24.84 -8.83 -17.31
CA ARG A 728 23.83 -8.70 -16.29
C ARG A 728 23.36 -10.07 -15.81
N PRO A 729 22.77 -10.18 -14.61
CA PRO A 729 22.06 -11.39 -14.22
C PRO A 729 20.95 -11.73 -15.23
N ALA A 730 20.82 -13.01 -15.55
CA ALA A 730 19.75 -13.53 -16.38
C ALA A 730 18.44 -13.64 -15.58
N GLN A 731 17.30 -13.49 -16.26
CA GLN A 731 16.03 -13.91 -15.68
C GLN A 731 15.90 -15.43 -15.83
N ALA A 732 15.41 -16.13 -14.80
CA ALA A 732 15.24 -17.58 -14.88
C ALA A 732 14.28 -17.95 -16.00
N GLY A 733 14.71 -18.80 -16.95
CA GLY A 733 13.94 -19.18 -18.12
C GLY A 733 13.97 -18.15 -19.27
N GLU A 734 14.80 -17.11 -19.16
CA GLU A 734 15.02 -16.14 -20.23
C GLU A 734 15.58 -16.81 -21.47
N THR A 735 14.96 -16.59 -22.63
CA THR A 735 15.49 -17.09 -23.91
C THR A 735 16.22 -15.97 -24.64
N VAL A 736 17.50 -16.19 -24.91
CA VAL A 736 18.38 -15.24 -25.61
C VAL A 736 18.72 -15.78 -26.98
N ASN A 737 18.60 -14.93 -28.00
CA ASN A 737 19.06 -15.25 -29.35
C ASN A 737 20.57 -15.07 -29.41
N THR A 738 21.31 -16.17 -29.45
CA THR A 738 22.76 -16.19 -29.69
C THR A 738 23.05 -16.27 -31.19
N LEU A 739 24.32 -16.17 -31.61
CA LEU A 739 24.67 -16.29 -33.03
C LEU A 739 24.48 -17.72 -33.54
N GLU A 740 24.59 -18.70 -32.65
CA GLU A 740 24.58 -20.13 -32.94
C GLU A 740 23.17 -20.76 -32.80
N GLY A 741 22.23 -20.04 -32.19
CA GLY A 741 20.85 -20.50 -31.91
C GLY A 741 20.20 -19.83 -30.70
N ALA A 742 18.92 -20.11 -30.45
CA ALA A 742 18.28 -19.67 -29.20
C ALA A 742 18.78 -20.51 -28.02
N ALA A 743 19.09 -19.86 -26.90
CA ALA A 743 19.50 -20.51 -25.66
C ALA A 743 18.67 -20.00 -24.48
N THR A 744 18.23 -20.91 -23.62
CA THR A 744 17.52 -20.56 -22.38
C THR A 744 18.48 -20.50 -21.21
N ALA A 745 18.44 -19.40 -20.46
CA ALA A 745 19.23 -19.19 -19.25
C ALA A 745 18.56 -19.83 -18.02
N ALA A 746 19.37 -20.48 -17.18
CA ALA A 746 18.96 -21.03 -15.91
C ALA A 746 18.94 -19.96 -14.79
N GLU A 747 18.42 -20.32 -13.63
CA GLU A 747 18.50 -19.48 -12.44
C GLU A 747 19.96 -19.33 -11.98
N GLY A 748 20.40 -18.08 -11.76
CA GLY A 748 21.78 -17.77 -11.38
C GLY A 748 22.74 -17.54 -12.56
N ASP A 749 22.28 -17.75 -13.79
CA ASP A 749 23.06 -17.43 -14.99
C ASP A 749 23.24 -15.92 -15.20
N TRP A 750 24.22 -15.58 -16.02
CA TRP A 750 24.47 -14.22 -16.49
C TRP A 750 24.27 -14.15 -18.00
N ILE A 751 23.67 -13.07 -18.49
CA ILE A 751 23.67 -12.75 -19.91
C ILE A 751 24.85 -11.84 -20.17
N VAL A 752 25.77 -12.29 -21.03
CA VAL A 752 26.92 -11.51 -21.48
C VAL A 752 26.62 -10.97 -22.87
N ARG A 753 27.03 -9.72 -23.11
CA ARG A 753 26.92 -9.02 -24.37
C ARG A 753 28.31 -8.58 -24.83
N GLY A 754 28.68 -8.98 -26.04
CA GLY A 754 29.92 -8.57 -26.66
C GLY A 754 29.82 -7.22 -27.38
N SER A 755 30.91 -6.79 -28.01
CA SER A 755 31.05 -5.46 -28.60
C SER A 755 30.16 -5.24 -29.83
N ASN A 756 29.74 -6.31 -30.50
CA ASN A 756 28.87 -6.24 -31.68
C ASN A 756 27.39 -6.43 -31.31
N GLY A 757 27.07 -6.45 -30.01
CA GLY A 757 25.71 -6.61 -29.49
C GLY A 757 25.24 -8.07 -29.40
N GLU A 758 26.07 -9.03 -29.80
CA GLU A 758 25.83 -10.46 -29.65
C GLU A 758 25.73 -10.84 -28.18
N GLN A 759 24.81 -11.75 -27.85
CA GLN A 759 24.50 -12.12 -26.47
C GLN A 759 24.53 -13.63 -26.29
N TRP A 760 25.01 -14.08 -25.12
CA TRP A 760 25.02 -15.48 -24.74
C TRP A 760 24.85 -15.64 -23.22
N PRO A 761 24.15 -16.70 -22.75
CA PRO A 761 24.09 -17.03 -21.34
C PRO A 761 25.41 -17.68 -20.89
N VAL A 762 25.80 -17.41 -19.64
CA VAL A 762 26.95 -18.01 -18.97
C VAL A 762 26.53 -18.41 -17.56
N PRO A 763 26.75 -19.67 -17.14
CA PRO A 763 26.47 -20.10 -15.77
C PRO A 763 27.18 -19.25 -14.72
N GLY A 764 26.54 -18.97 -13.59
CA GLY A 764 27.05 -18.03 -12.58
C GLY A 764 28.46 -18.35 -12.05
N GLU A 765 28.76 -19.62 -11.77
CA GLU A 765 30.10 -20.04 -11.33
C GLU A 765 31.16 -19.84 -12.42
N GLU A 766 30.80 -20.07 -13.69
CA GLU A 766 31.67 -19.82 -14.83
C GLU A 766 31.87 -18.33 -15.04
N PHE A 767 30.82 -17.54 -14.86
CA PHE A 767 30.89 -16.09 -14.99
C PHE A 767 31.88 -15.50 -13.99
N ALA A 768 31.78 -15.89 -12.70
CA ALA A 768 32.69 -15.45 -11.65
C ALA A 768 34.16 -15.82 -11.91
N ARG A 769 34.42 -16.92 -12.64
CA ARG A 769 35.77 -17.34 -13.04
C ARG A 769 36.28 -16.63 -14.29
N ARG A 770 35.41 -16.36 -15.26
CA ARG A 770 35.76 -15.90 -16.62
C ARG A 770 35.68 -14.39 -16.81
N TYR A 771 35.11 -13.67 -15.86
CA TYR A 771 34.90 -12.23 -15.96
C TYR A 771 35.27 -11.52 -14.66
N THR A 772 35.82 -10.31 -14.77
CA THR A 772 36.15 -9.47 -13.63
C THR A 772 35.50 -8.11 -13.84
N GLU A 773 34.73 -7.63 -12.85
CA GLU A 773 34.04 -6.35 -12.93
C GLU A 773 35.06 -5.22 -13.06
N VAL A 774 34.83 -4.32 -14.01
CA VAL A 774 35.62 -3.09 -14.13
C VAL A 774 34.76 -1.97 -13.60
N PRO A 775 35.20 -1.27 -12.52
CA PRO A 775 34.50 -0.07 -12.07
C PRO A 775 34.36 0.90 -13.23
N ASP A 776 33.15 1.44 -13.44
CA ASP A 776 32.94 2.45 -14.47
C ASP A 776 33.95 3.58 -14.28
N ALA A 777 34.81 3.77 -15.28
CA ALA A 777 35.60 4.99 -15.34
C ALA A 777 34.62 6.15 -15.51
N PRO A 778 34.80 7.29 -14.80
CA PRO A 778 34.01 8.47 -15.10
C PRO A 778 34.14 8.77 -16.59
N ALA A 779 33.01 9.10 -17.23
CA ALA A 779 32.99 9.47 -18.64
C ALA A 779 34.13 10.46 -18.92
N PRO A 780 34.89 10.29 -20.02
CA PRO A 780 35.94 11.24 -20.36
C PRO A 780 35.32 12.65 -20.40
N LYS A 781 35.97 13.57 -19.68
CA LYS A 781 35.57 14.97 -19.51
C LYS A 781 35.27 15.67 -20.82
#